data_AF-A0A426V781-F1
#
_entry.id   AF-A0A426V781-F1
#
_cell.length_a   1.000
_cell.length_b   1.000
_cell.length_c   1.000
_cell.angle_alpha   90.00
_cell.angle_beta   90.00
_cell.angle_gamma   90.00
#
_symmetry.space_group_name_H-M   'P 1'
#
loop_
_entity.id
_entity.type
_entity.pdbx_description
1 polymer ?
#
loop_
_entity_poly.entity_id
_entity_poly.type
_entity_poly.pdbx_seq_one_letter_code
_entity_poly.pdbx_strand_id
1 'polypeptide(L)'
;MPPRSIVGKLLQKKRVKDNAPATAPVQTPAYVPPTDQVRSATLLTRLRDLSVKATAQHLSLDGQLEARRTAIARALKADDYDNADALLDTLSADLDKERARAQAKADFDAAVGDLLKPKGAVATAKALPTPSLTLRSLRQELLAKEKAVNDLLLPATLDHAEATRRLPPLAAAAKALTEAKAAWDKLKATWDLKAGDLQDAKATLATTHALGSPQGAALDARMKALDKAVADGDLQKAIDALPTLRADIQAAHQSATDRKACEDGYAKVAALNKEASRVPQLTDELKKLAHKQQAAWTAFRQDYACGHYAEALLKLPLVQSTSQDVIKGVMGAASQVRPEISQGQQAKAERQLAQHSEKDRKVLQALLDTAPTPKHKQNLQKAIACGHSASDVAAFNARIAGKDEQWLQDNLRLAATSEGHGVQQQWVMSCQATTVQAARAEVDPIYALSLRDASPQLHELIPQDTTRLATEQKQMLESPLEEDIDATHQQGVTQRLASESPTDAAALQTLIDNAASNWEKNRVMEVIARPQKYTAAQIDNYYKTHVQGKNAGGKAVHKADQNSANNPGKGRFAVDLLNREQASTGVRYVNKSTDSTNRDAAVDDVATALEQGKAVPLIVGQQDGETAHYVLAVSVHPGPPKTFFIHDPASGTTVARTEAQMKNNQLDLPSGWNRLNQYDKPTDA
;
A
#
# COMPACT_ATOMS: atom_id res chain seq x y z
N MET A 1 91.90 -14.64 -19.11
CA MET A 1 93.21 -13.98 -19.12
C MET A 1 93.33 -13.14 -20.40
N PRO A 2 93.32 -11.81 -20.33
CA PRO A 2 93.64 -11.00 -21.50
C PRO A 2 95.18 -10.84 -21.65
N PRO A 3 95.71 -10.72 -22.88
CA PRO A 3 97.13 -10.56 -23.12
C PRO A 3 97.61 -9.19 -22.61
N ARG A 4 98.74 -9.21 -21.90
CA ARG A 4 99.42 -8.02 -21.39
C ARG A 4 99.84 -7.12 -22.55
N SER A 5 99.30 -5.89 -22.57
CA SER A 5 99.67 -4.81 -23.49
C SER A 5 101.18 -4.56 -23.49
N ILE A 6 101.74 -4.39 -24.70
CA ILE A 6 103.13 -4.04 -25.00
C ILE A 6 103.62 -2.80 -24.22
N VAL A 7 102.71 -1.91 -23.82
CA VAL A 7 103.00 -0.69 -23.05
C VAL A 7 103.45 -1.00 -21.61
N GLY A 8 103.00 -2.12 -21.03
CA GLY A 8 103.37 -2.52 -19.67
C GLY A 8 104.81 -3.04 -19.51
N LYS A 9 105.47 -3.41 -20.61
CA LYS A 9 106.84 -3.97 -20.58
C LYS A 9 107.95 -2.92 -20.67
N LEU A 10 107.63 -1.66 -21.01
CA LEU A 10 108.61 -0.58 -21.20
C LEU A 10 108.78 0.34 -19.99
N LEU A 11 107.98 0.20 -18.93
CA LEU A 11 107.98 1.09 -17.76
C LEU A 11 108.51 0.46 -16.46
N GLN A 12 109.25 -0.64 -16.53
CA GLN A 12 109.95 -1.23 -15.38
C GLN A 12 111.47 -1.21 -15.56
N LYS A 13 112.10 -0.05 -15.29
CA LYS A 13 113.45 0.00 -14.71
C LYS A 13 113.68 1.36 -14.04
N LYS A 14 114.17 1.29 -12.80
CA LYS A 14 114.63 2.36 -11.90
C LYS A 14 113.55 3.17 -11.14
N ARG A 15 113.18 2.63 -9.97
CA ARG A 15 112.79 3.39 -8.76
C ARG A 15 114.06 3.82 -8.01
N VAL A 16 114.13 5.08 -7.59
CA VAL A 16 114.84 5.49 -6.36
C VAL A 16 113.92 6.44 -5.59
N LYS A 17 113.86 6.24 -4.27
CA LYS A 17 113.05 6.93 -3.25
C LYS A 17 113.58 8.36 -3.01
N ASP A 18 112.74 9.28 -2.55
CA ASP A 18 112.85 9.91 -1.21
C ASP A 18 111.82 11.05 -0.99
N ASN A 19 111.72 11.46 0.27
CA ASN A 19 110.62 12.13 0.97
C ASN A 19 110.46 13.65 0.72
N ALA A 20 109.30 14.16 1.18
CA ALA A 20 108.76 15.53 1.31
C ALA A 20 109.73 16.61 1.90
N PRO A 21 109.39 17.93 2.06
CA PRO A 21 108.09 18.63 2.00
C PRO A 21 108.08 20.05 1.33
N ALA A 22 106.97 20.77 1.51
CA ALA A 22 106.55 22.05 0.91
C ALA A 22 107.44 23.29 1.15
N THR A 23 107.46 24.23 0.17
CA THR A 23 107.20 25.69 0.31
C THR A 23 107.41 26.46 -1.01
N ALA A 24 106.48 27.39 -1.30
CA ALA A 24 106.65 28.74 -1.89
C ALA A 24 107.30 28.94 -3.31
N PRO A 25 106.97 30.07 -4.00
CA PRO A 25 106.95 30.14 -5.45
C PRO A 25 108.32 30.47 -6.06
N VAL A 26 108.69 29.74 -7.10
CA VAL A 26 109.91 29.98 -7.88
C VAL A 26 109.53 30.40 -9.29
N GLN A 27 110.20 31.45 -9.74
CA GLN A 27 110.12 32.10 -11.02
C GLN A 27 110.08 31.11 -12.19
N THR A 28 109.25 31.42 -13.20
CA THR A 28 109.22 30.73 -14.50
C THR A 28 110.63 30.62 -15.07
N PRO A 29 111.21 29.41 -15.17
CA PRO A 29 112.41 29.21 -15.95
C PRO A 29 112.05 29.39 -17.43
N ALA A 30 112.96 30.01 -18.18
CA ALA A 30 112.88 30.13 -19.62
C ALA A 30 112.51 28.77 -20.26
N TYR A 31 111.56 28.79 -21.21
CA TYR A 31 111.10 27.62 -21.95
C TYR A 31 112.29 26.94 -22.63
N VAL A 32 112.79 25.87 -22.01
CA VAL A 32 113.66 24.91 -22.66
C VAL A 32 112.72 24.00 -23.47
N PRO A 33 112.83 23.94 -24.81
CA PRO A 33 111.98 23.06 -25.58
C PRO A 33 112.13 21.64 -25.02
N PRO A 34 111.02 20.97 -24.67
CA PRO A 34 111.05 19.66 -24.04
C PRO A 34 111.86 18.71 -24.92
N THR A 35 112.78 17.97 -24.31
CA THR A 35 113.47 16.88 -25.00
C THR A 35 112.43 15.91 -25.56
N ASP A 36 112.73 15.23 -26.66
CA ASP A 36 111.79 14.33 -27.34
C ASP A 36 111.16 13.28 -26.40
N GLN A 37 111.88 12.86 -25.36
CA GLN A 37 111.36 12.02 -24.29
C GLN A 37 110.18 12.63 -23.53
N VAL A 38 110.21 13.93 -23.23
CA VAL A 38 109.14 14.64 -22.51
C VAL A 38 107.91 14.81 -23.41
N ARG A 39 108.13 15.11 -24.71
CA ARG A 39 107.04 15.19 -25.70
C ARG A 39 106.34 13.83 -25.87
N SER A 40 107.11 12.75 -26.04
CA SER A 40 106.60 11.39 -26.16
C SER A 40 105.76 10.96 -24.94
N ALA A 41 106.26 11.22 -23.71
CA ALA A 41 105.55 10.88 -22.48
C ALA A 41 104.23 11.65 -22.32
N THR A 42 104.21 12.92 -22.74
CA THR A 42 103.01 13.77 -22.69
C THR A 42 101.93 13.25 -23.64
N LEU A 43 102.30 12.91 -24.87
CA LEU A 43 101.37 12.40 -25.88
C LEU A 43 100.81 11.01 -25.53
N LEU A 44 101.64 10.12 -24.96
CA LEU A 44 101.17 8.83 -24.45
C LEU A 44 100.17 8.98 -23.30
N THR A 45 100.34 9.99 -22.46
CA THR A 45 99.39 10.30 -21.37
C THR A 45 98.05 10.79 -21.94
N ARG A 46 98.05 11.74 -22.89
CA ARG A 46 96.81 12.15 -23.60
C ARG A 46 96.10 10.97 -24.27
N LEU A 47 96.83 10.08 -24.94
CA LEU A 47 96.24 8.90 -25.58
C LEU A 47 95.57 7.97 -24.58
N ARG A 48 96.21 7.76 -23.41
CA ARG A 48 95.66 6.96 -22.32
C ARG A 48 94.39 7.60 -21.76
N ASP A 49 94.38 8.90 -21.53
CA ASP A 49 93.23 9.59 -20.94
C ASP A 49 92.02 9.60 -21.87
N LEU A 50 92.23 9.85 -23.18
CA LEU A 50 91.18 9.73 -24.19
C LEU A 50 90.64 8.31 -24.29
N SER A 51 91.52 7.31 -24.14
CA SER A 51 91.14 5.90 -24.12
C SER A 51 90.27 5.53 -22.93
N VAL A 52 90.59 6.04 -21.73
CA VAL A 52 89.77 5.85 -20.52
C VAL A 52 88.43 6.57 -20.67
N LYS A 53 88.42 7.80 -21.20
CA LYS A 53 87.19 8.58 -21.44
C LYS A 53 86.23 7.84 -22.40
N ALA A 54 86.75 7.26 -23.48
CA ALA A 54 85.97 6.49 -24.44
C ALA A 54 85.31 5.24 -23.79
N THR A 55 86.09 4.47 -23.01
CA THR A 55 85.59 3.26 -22.34
C THR A 55 84.56 3.60 -21.25
N ALA A 56 84.80 4.65 -20.45
CA ALA A 56 83.86 5.06 -19.40
C ALA A 56 82.50 5.53 -19.95
N GLN A 57 82.46 5.98 -21.20
CA GLN A 57 81.25 6.50 -21.85
C GLN A 57 80.58 5.47 -22.78
N HIS A 58 81.05 4.22 -22.80
CA HIS A 58 80.53 3.15 -23.67
C HIS A 58 80.38 3.58 -25.15
N LEU A 59 81.28 4.42 -25.66
CA LEU A 59 81.15 4.97 -27.01
C LEU A 59 81.48 3.90 -28.06
N SER A 60 80.57 3.69 -29.01
CA SER A 60 80.65 2.70 -30.09
C SER A 60 81.55 3.21 -31.23
N LEU A 61 82.86 3.21 -31.03
CA LEU A 61 83.87 3.52 -32.07
C LEU A 61 84.73 2.30 -32.43
N ASP A 62 84.11 1.11 -32.39
CA ASP A 62 84.82 -0.14 -32.67
C ASP A 62 85.38 -0.13 -34.11
N GLY A 63 86.69 -0.34 -34.22
CA GLY A 63 87.45 -0.31 -35.48
C GLY A 63 88.16 1.02 -35.78
N GLN A 64 87.45 2.16 -35.74
CA GLN A 64 88.06 3.47 -36.06
C GLN A 64 88.98 3.97 -34.94
N LEU A 65 88.65 3.69 -33.68
CA LEU A 65 89.46 4.09 -32.54
C LEU A 65 90.80 3.33 -32.50
N GLU A 66 90.76 2.04 -32.78
CA GLU A 66 91.98 1.21 -32.85
C GLU A 66 92.86 1.54 -34.06
N ALA A 67 92.25 1.86 -35.20
CA ALA A 67 92.99 2.36 -36.36
C ALA A 67 93.76 3.65 -36.02
N ARG A 68 93.12 4.59 -35.30
CA ARG A 68 93.75 5.85 -34.88
C ARG A 68 94.79 5.66 -33.78
N ARG A 69 94.54 4.81 -32.79
CA ARG A 69 95.55 4.41 -31.79
C ARG A 69 96.80 3.85 -32.46
N THR A 70 96.62 3.00 -33.46
CA THR A 70 97.72 2.42 -34.23
C THR A 70 98.48 3.49 -35.02
N ALA A 71 97.78 4.46 -35.62
CA ALA A 71 98.40 5.57 -36.33
C ALA A 71 99.21 6.48 -35.38
N ILE A 72 98.68 6.84 -34.22
CA ILE A 72 99.35 7.64 -33.19
C ILE A 72 100.59 6.90 -32.67
N ALA A 73 100.46 5.60 -32.36
CA ALA A 73 101.59 4.79 -31.91
C ALA A 73 102.70 4.69 -32.97
N ARG A 74 102.33 4.65 -34.27
CA ARG A 74 103.29 4.65 -35.38
C ARG A 74 104.01 6.00 -35.50
N ALA A 75 103.29 7.12 -35.42
CA ALA A 75 103.87 8.46 -35.44
C ALA A 75 104.84 8.66 -34.28
N LEU A 76 104.46 8.26 -33.06
CA LEU A 76 105.33 8.31 -31.87
C LEU A 76 106.60 7.45 -32.02
N LYS A 77 106.51 6.28 -32.67
CA LYS A 77 107.67 5.40 -32.91
C LYS A 77 108.63 5.97 -33.96
N ALA A 78 108.14 6.81 -34.86
CA ALA A 78 108.92 7.49 -35.88
C ALA A 78 109.47 8.85 -35.42
N ASP A 79 109.32 9.18 -34.12
CA ASP A 79 109.64 10.49 -33.55
C ASP A 79 108.89 11.67 -34.23
N ASP A 80 107.74 11.40 -34.87
CA ASP A 80 106.87 12.37 -35.53
C ASP A 80 105.80 12.88 -34.54
N TYR A 81 106.24 13.69 -33.59
CA TYR A 81 105.43 14.13 -32.45
C TYR A 81 104.29 15.08 -32.84
N ASP A 82 104.49 15.94 -33.83
CA ASP A 82 103.48 16.91 -34.27
C ASP A 82 102.29 16.19 -34.94
N ASN A 83 102.57 15.15 -35.74
CA ASN A 83 101.53 14.30 -36.33
C ASN A 83 100.79 13.47 -35.26
N ALA A 84 101.52 12.93 -34.27
CA ALA A 84 100.89 12.23 -33.15
C ALA A 84 99.92 13.13 -32.36
N ASP A 85 100.27 14.41 -32.16
CA ASP A 85 99.41 15.38 -31.46
C ASP A 85 98.18 15.77 -32.29
N ALA A 86 98.34 16.02 -33.59
CA ALA A 86 97.21 16.30 -34.50
C ALA A 86 96.21 15.13 -34.57
N LEU A 87 96.72 13.89 -34.58
CA LEU A 87 95.89 12.69 -34.53
C LEU A 87 95.14 12.55 -33.18
N LEU A 88 95.74 12.97 -32.07
CA LEU A 88 95.10 12.99 -30.75
C LEU A 88 93.97 14.03 -30.66
N ASP A 89 94.17 15.22 -31.22
CA ASP A 89 93.13 16.25 -31.28
C ASP A 89 91.92 15.78 -32.09
N THR A 90 92.18 15.16 -33.23
CA THR A 90 91.11 14.61 -34.08
C THR A 90 90.36 13.49 -33.37
N LEU A 91 91.06 12.62 -32.61
CA LEU A 91 90.44 11.58 -31.79
C LEU A 91 89.56 12.18 -30.69
N SER A 92 89.99 13.26 -30.04
CA SER A 92 89.19 13.95 -29.01
C SER A 92 87.90 14.53 -29.59
N ALA A 93 87.97 15.19 -30.75
CA ALA A 93 86.81 15.79 -31.40
C ALA A 93 85.78 14.73 -31.82
N ASP A 94 86.23 13.57 -32.29
CA ASP A 94 85.33 12.48 -32.67
C ASP A 94 84.65 11.83 -31.45
N LEU A 95 85.36 11.71 -30.32
CA LEU A 95 84.77 11.25 -29.06
C LEU A 95 83.68 12.18 -28.54
N ASP A 96 83.88 13.50 -28.64
CA ASP A 96 82.87 14.47 -28.22
C ASP A 96 81.63 14.45 -29.13
N LYS A 97 81.78 14.18 -30.44
CA LYS A 97 80.65 13.96 -31.37
C LYS A 97 79.85 12.70 -31.04
N GLU A 98 80.51 11.60 -30.75
CA GLU A 98 79.82 10.35 -30.35
C GLU A 98 79.12 10.48 -29.00
N ARG A 99 79.71 11.22 -28.06
CA ARG A 99 79.03 11.56 -26.80
C ARG A 99 77.75 12.35 -27.05
N ALA A 100 77.77 13.33 -27.93
CA ALA A 100 76.58 14.11 -28.29
C ALA A 100 75.49 13.22 -28.93
N ARG A 101 75.87 12.27 -29.79
CA ARG A 101 74.94 11.29 -30.39
C ARG A 101 74.33 10.36 -29.35
N ALA A 102 75.14 9.83 -28.44
CA ALA A 102 74.67 8.94 -27.37
C ALA A 102 73.69 9.66 -26.42
N GLN A 103 74.00 10.91 -26.04
CA GLN A 103 73.11 11.72 -25.22
C GLN A 103 71.79 12.03 -25.94
N ALA A 104 71.85 12.45 -27.20
CA ALA A 104 70.67 12.68 -28.02
C ALA A 104 69.77 11.44 -28.15
N LYS A 105 70.37 10.24 -28.25
CA LYS A 105 69.63 8.99 -28.25
C LYS A 105 68.96 8.71 -26.90
N ALA A 106 69.68 8.92 -25.79
CA ALA A 106 69.13 8.73 -24.45
C ALA A 106 67.94 9.68 -24.17
N ASP A 107 68.06 10.95 -24.59
CA ASP A 107 66.98 11.94 -24.45
C ASP A 107 65.77 11.56 -25.31
N PHE A 108 65.99 11.05 -26.52
CA PHE A 108 64.93 10.52 -27.38
C PHE A 108 64.24 9.29 -26.75
N ASP A 109 65.00 8.31 -26.26
CA ASP A 109 64.45 7.10 -25.63
C ASP A 109 63.64 7.45 -24.37
N ALA A 110 64.09 8.43 -23.57
CA ALA A 110 63.36 8.93 -22.40
C ALA A 110 62.04 9.62 -22.78
N ALA A 111 62.07 10.49 -23.79
CA ALA A 111 60.86 11.14 -24.31
C ALA A 111 59.86 10.10 -24.86
N VAL A 112 60.32 9.11 -25.63
CA VAL A 112 59.48 8.01 -26.13
C VAL A 112 58.93 7.16 -24.98
N GLY A 113 59.72 6.88 -23.95
CA GLY A 113 59.28 6.13 -22.76
C GLY A 113 58.13 6.82 -22.01
N ASP A 114 58.20 8.13 -21.83
CA ASP A 114 57.11 8.91 -21.22
C ASP A 114 55.88 9.01 -22.13
N LEU A 115 56.08 9.09 -23.45
CA LEU A 115 55.02 9.11 -24.46
C LEU A 115 54.34 7.75 -24.70
N LEU A 116 54.92 6.64 -24.28
CA LEU A 116 54.36 5.29 -24.40
C LEU A 116 53.57 4.83 -23.16
N LYS A 117 53.64 5.55 -22.04
CA LYS A 117 52.77 5.34 -20.86
C LYS A 117 51.26 5.42 -21.14
N PRO A 118 50.73 6.18 -22.13
CA PRO A 118 49.32 6.23 -22.47
C PRO A 118 48.78 4.98 -23.18
N LYS A 119 49.59 3.96 -23.52
CA LYS A 119 49.11 2.72 -24.17
C LYS A 119 47.94 2.05 -23.42
N GLY A 120 47.82 2.25 -22.11
CA GLY A 120 46.66 1.81 -21.32
C GLY A 120 45.36 2.54 -21.68
N ALA A 121 45.40 3.82 -22.05
CA ALA A 121 44.21 4.65 -22.30
C ALA A 121 43.45 4.26 -23.58
N VAL A 122 44.16 3.78 -24.61
CA VAL A 122 43.56 3.34 -25.88
C VAL A 122 42.89 1.98 -25.77
N ALA A 123 43.51 1.04 -25.03
CA ALA A 123 42.88 -0.25 -24.74
C ALA A 123 41.54 -0.05 -24.01
N THR A 124 41.48 0.93 -23.10
CA THR A 124 40.23 1.34 -22.47
C THR A 124 39.25 1.98 -23.46
N ALA A 125 39.71 2.81 -24.40
CA ALA A 125 38.85 3.45 -25.40
C ALA A 125 38.28 2.50 -26.46
N LYS A 126 39.02 1.46 -26.86
CA LYS A 126 38.56 0.40 -27.80
C LYS A 126 37.52 -0.54 -27.17
N ALA A 127 37.57 -0.74 -25.86
CA ALA A 127 36.63 -1.58 -25.11
C ALA A 127 35.28 -0.88 -24.84
N LEU A 128 35.14 0.41 -25.14
CA LEU A 128 33.91 1.16 -24.88
C LEU A 128 32.90 0.98 -26.05
N PRO A 129 31.64 0.61 -25.75
CA PRO A 129 30.57 0.56 -26.75
C PRO A 129 30.41 1.95 -27.35
N THR A 130 30.24 2.03 -28.68
CA THR A 130 30.32 3.26 -29.47
C THR A 130 29.07 4.15 -29.29
N PRO A 131 29.22 5.41 -28.82
CA PRO A 131 28.08 6.31 -28.86
C PRO A 131 28.42 7.76 -29.26
N SER A 132 27.39 8.53 -29.65
CA SER A 132 27.26 9.97 -29.95
C SER A 132 28.15 10.62 -31.03
N LEU A 133 27.67 11.68 -31.69
CA LEU A 133 28.41 12.45 -32.71
C LEU A 133 29.62 13.18 -32.09
N THR A 134 29.48 13.65 -30.86
CA THR A 134 30.50 14.35 -30.06
C THR A 134 31.52 13.38 -29.45
N LEU A 135 31.08 12.19 -29.04
CA LEU A 135 31.98 11.15 -28.52
C LEU A 135 32.61 10.34 -29.64
N ARG A 136 31.94 10.15 -30.77
CA ARG A 136 32.54 9.67 -32.01
C ARG A 136 33.53 10.69 -32.54
N SER A 137 33.28 12.00 -32.47
CA SER A 137 34.28 13.00 -32.85
C SER A 137 35.46 13.00 -31.89
N LEU A 138 35.24 12.99 -30.56
CA LEU A 138 36.30 12.88 -29.57
C LEU A 138 37.09 11.57 -29.70
N ARG A 139 36.43 10.43 -29.94
CA ARG A 139 37.06 9.11 -30.17
C ARG A 139 37.79 9.05 -31.51
N GLN A 140 37.22 9.59 -32.58
CA GLN A 140 37.88 9.68 -33.88
C GLN A 140 39.07 10.63 -33.83
N GLU A 141 38.96 11.73 -33.10
CA GLU A 141 40.06 12.65 -32.81
C GLU A 141 41.13 11.94 -31.96
N LEU A 142 40.74 11.15 -30.96
CA LEU A 142 41.63 10.32 -30.15
C LEU A 142 42.38 9.30 -31.01
N LEU A 143 41.66 8.55 -31.84
CA LEU A 143 42.21 7.54 -32.74
C LEU A 143 43.05 8.16 -33.86
N ALA A 144 42.67 9.33 -34.37
CA ALA A 144 43.43 10.07 -35.37
C ALA A 144 44.72 10.64 -34.76
N LYS A 145 44.68 11.15 -33.53
CA LYS A 145 45.87 11.61 -32.79
C LYS A 145 46.78 10.46 -32.40
N GLU A 146 46.23 9.31 -31.99
CA GLU A 146 46.99 8.08 -31.76
C GLU A 146 47.64 7.57 -33.05
N LYS A 147 46.88 7.56 -34.15
CA LYS A 147 47.43 7.22 -35.47
C LYS A 147 48.54 8.19 -35.86
N ALA A 148 48.38 9.49 -35.64
CA ALA A 148 49.44 10.47 -35.90
C ALA A 148 50.69 10.21 -35.04
N VAL A 149 50.53 9.86 -33.76
CA VAL A 149 51.62 9.47 -32.87
C VAL A 149 52.32 8.19 -33.38
N ASN A 150 51.56 7.17 -33.78
CA ASN A 150 52.11 5.92 -34.30
C ASN A 150 52.80 6.11 -35.67
N ASP A 151 52.22 6.90 -36.57
CA ASP A 151 52.80 7.22 -37.88
C ASP A 151 54.11 8.03 -37.72
N LEU A 152 54.22 8.86 -36.67
CA LEU A 152 55.45 9.57 -36.33
C LEU A 152 56.55 8.64 -35.78
N LEU A 153 56.17 7.50 -35.18
CA LEU A 153 57.06 6.51 -34.56
C LEU A 153 57.59 5.43 -35.53
N LEU A 154 57.01 5.25 -36.72
CA LEU A 154 57.49 4.30 -37.75
C LEU A 154 58.31 5.05 -38.83
N PRO A 155 59.63 5.23 -38.64
CA PRO A 155 60.60 4.22 -39.11
C PRO A 155 61.82 4.00 -38.18
N ALA A 156 62.46 2.83 -38.33
CA ALA A 156 63.53 2.30 -37.48
C ALA A 156 64.85 3.10 -37.45
N THR A 157 64.97 4.19 -38.21
CA THR A 157 66.14 5.08 -38.21
C THR A 157 65.70 6.53 -38.45
N LEU A 158 65.26 7.21 -37.40
CA LEU A 158 65.12 8.67 -37.42
C LEU A 158 66.48 9.27 -37.11
N ASP A 159 66.98 10.14 -37.98
CA ASP A 159 68.09 11.00 -37.59
C ASP A 159 67.64 12.03 -36.54
N HIS A 160 68.61 12.60 -35.84
CA HIS A 160 68.35 13.49 -34.71
C HIS A 160 67.58 14.76 -35.12
N ALA A 161 67.76 15.26 -36.35
CA ALA A 161 67.08 16.46 -36.81
C ALA A 161 65.59 16.20 -37.05
N GLU A 162 65.25 15.06 -37.64
CA GLU A 162 63.86 14.68 -37.87
C GLU A 162 63.15 14.28 -36.56
N ALA A 163 63.85 13.64 -35.61
CA ALA A 163 63.30 13.37 -34.28
C ALA A 163 62.96 14.67 -33.52
N THR A 164 63.87 15.65 -33.56
CA THR A 164 63.68 16.95 -32.91
C THR A 164 62.51 17.73 -33.53
N ARG A 165 62.33 17.65 -34.86
CA ARG A 165 61.21 18.27 -35.56
C ARG A 165 59.85 17.67 -35.20
N ARG A 166 59.82 16.37 -34.88
CA ARG A 166 58.58 15.60 -34.60
C ARG A 166 58.13 15.63 -33.14
N LEU A 167 59.01 15.99 -32.20
CA LEU A 167 58.69 15.99 -30.76
C LEU A 167 57.55 16.96 -30.36
N PRO A 168 57.56 18.25 -30.78
CA PRO A 168 56.53 19.21 -30.36
C PRO A 168 55.09 18.84 -30.76
N PRO A 169 54.79 18.42 -32.02
CA PRO A 169 53.43 18.01 -32.37
C PRO A 169 52.97 16.74 -31.65
N LEU A 170 53.90 15.83 -31.31
CA LEU A 170 53.62 14.64 -30.52
C LEU A 170 53.21 14.99 -29.08
N ALA A 171 53.94 15.92 -28.45
CA ALA A 171 53.64 16.42 -27.11
C ALA A 171 52.28 17.15 -27.07
N ALA A 172 51.97 17.96 -28.09
CA ALA A 172 50.68 18.63 -28.21
C ALA A 172 49.52 17.62 -28.38
N ALA A 173 49.70 16.58 -29.19
CA ALA A 173 48.71 15.52 -29.35
C ALA A 173 48.46 14.73 -28.05
N ALA A 174 49.53 14.41 -27.29
CA ALA A 174 49.43 13.72 -26.00
C ALA A 174 48.74 14.57 -24.92
N LYS A 175 49.01 15.88 -24.89
CA LYS A 175 48.31 16.82 -24.00
C LYS A 175 46.80 16.86 -24.30
N ALA A 176 46.43 17.03 -25.57
CA ALA A 176 45.03 17.07 -25.97
C ALA A 176 44.30 15.75 -25.68
N LEU A 177 44.98 14.61 -25.83
CA LEU A 177 44.48 13.29 -25.45
C LEU A 177 44.17 13.22 -23.93
N THR A 178 45.05 13.77 -23.10
CA THR A 178 44.89 13.79 -21.64
C THR A 178 43.70 14.67 -21.22
N GLU A 179 43.56 15.84 -21.82
CA GLU A 179 42.45 16.77 -21.56
C GLU A 179 41.10 16.16 -21.97
N ALA A 180 41.04 15.51 -23.14
CA ALA A 180 39.86 14.79 -23.60
C ALA A 180 39.45 13.66 -22.64
N LYS A 181 40.43 12.88 -22.13
CA LYS A 181 40.17 11.83 -21.13
C LYS A 181 39.65 12.40 -19.81
N ALA A 182 40.23 13.48 -19.31
CA ALA A 182 39.78 14.12 -18.09
C ALA A 182 38.34 14.66 -18.21
N ALA A 183 37.99 15.24 -19.37
CA ALA A 183 36.62 15.67 -19.65
C ALA A 183 35.64 14.48 -19.67
N TRP A 184 36.03 13.36 -20.27
CA TRP A 184 35.25 12.12 -20.26
C TRP A 184 35.02 11.56 -18.84
N ASP A 185 36.09 11.42 -18.06
CA ASP A 185 36.02 10.86 -16.71
C ASP A 185 35.13 11.73 -15.80
N LYS A 186 35.16 13.07 -15.98
CA LYS A 186 34.27 14.01 -15.28
C LYS A 186 32.79 13.84 -15.68
N LEU A 187 32.51 13.70 -16.99
CA LEU A 187 31.14 13.50 -17.49
C LEU A 187 30.57 12.16 -16.99
N LYS A 188 31.39 11.10 -17.04
CA LYS A 188 31.01 9.77 -16.55
C LYS A 188 30.73 9.77 -15.05
N ALA A 189 31.61 10.37 -14.24
CA ALA A 189 31.40 10.47 -12.79
C ALA A 189 30.10 11.23 -12.46
N THR A 190 29.77 12.27 -13.22
CA THR A 190 28.51 13.02 -13.07
C THR A 190 27.30 12.14 -13.41
N TRP A 191 27.40 11.32 -14.47
CA TRP A 191 26.36 10.37 -14.84
C TRP A 191 26.17 9.26 -13.80
N ASP A 192 27.24 8.69 -13.27
CA ASP A 192 27.18 7.61 -12.29
C ASP A 192 26.45 8.06 -11.01
N LEU A 193 26.59 9.34 -10.62
CA LEU A 193 25.81 9.95 -9.53
C LEU A 193 24.32 10.12 -9.87
N LYS A 194 23.99 10.30 -11.16
CA LYS A 194 22.63 10.52 -11.68
C LYS A 194 21.91 9.23 -12.09
N ALA A 195 22.61 8.11 -12.20
CA ALA A 195 22.02 6.83 -12.59
C ALA A 195 20.96 6.34 -11.56
N GLY A 196 21.15 6.66 -10.28
CA GLY A 196 20.15 6.42 -9.23
C GLY A 196 18.87 7.23 -9.47
N ASP A 197 19.00 8.54 -9.75
CA ASP A 197 17.86 9.42 -10.08
C ASP A 197 17.03 8.88 -11.26
N LEU A 198 17.67 8.25 -12.26
CA LEU A 198 16.99 7.62 -13.40
C LEU A 198 16.19 6.38 -12.98
N GLN A 199 16.74 5.52 -12.12
CA GLN A 199 16.02 4.34 -11.63
C GLN A 199 14.82 4.74 -10.77
N ASP A 200 14.98 5.75 -9.90
CA ASP A 200 13.89 6.30 -9.10
C ASP A 200 12.78 6.89 -9.99
N ALA A 201 13.15 7.61 -11.06
CA ALA A 201 12.20 8.13 -12.03
C ALA A 201 11.44 7.00 -12.76
N LYS A 202 12.12 5.90 -13.12
CA LYS A 202 11.48 4.71 -13.73
C LYS A 202 10.52 4.01 -12.76
N ALA A 203 10.93 3.81 -11.51
CA ALA A 203 10.08 3.22 -10.48
C ALA A 203 8.84 4.09 -10.23
N THR A 204 9.01 5.40 -10.12
CA THR A 204 7.90 6.35 -9.95
C THR A 204 6.96 6.32 -11.16
N LEU A 205 7.49 6.34 -12.39
CA LEU A 205 6.67 6.24 -13.61
C LEU A 205 5.87 4.93 -13.68
N ALA A 206 6.45 3.80 -13.27
CA ALA A 206 5.74 2.52 -13.20
C ALA A 206 4.55 2.60 -12.22
N THR A 207 4.71 3.21 -11.05
CA THR A 207 3.59 3.43 -10.12
C THR A 207 2.55 4.42 -10.67
N THR A 208 2.98 5.46 -11.39
CA THR A 208 2.08 6.43 -12.06
C THR A 208 1.22 5.76 -13.14
N HIS A 209 1.75 4.77 -13.86
CA HIS A 209 0.96 3.93 -14.78
C HIS A 209 -0.05 3.05 -14.04
N ALA A 210 0.35 2.43 -12.93
CA ALA A 210 -0.57 1.63 -12.11
C ALA A 210 -1.74 2.45 -11.55
N LEU A 211 -1.53 3.76 -11.34
CA LEU A 211 -2.56 4.72 -10.95
C LEU A 211 -3.38 5.28 -12.14
N GLY A 212 -3.10 4.86 -13.38
CA GLY A 212 -3.90 5.23 -14.56
C GLY A 212 -3.73 6.67 -15.04
N SER A 213 -2.55 7.29 -14.87
CA SER A 213 -2.31 8.66 -15.31
C SER A 213 -2.46 8.81 -16.85
N PRO A 214 -3.22 9.81 -17.34
CA PRO A 214 -3.35 10.07 -18.78
C PRO A 214 -2.02 10.54 -19.43
N GLN A 215 -1.05 10.99 -18.61
CA GLN A 215 0.25 11.46 -19.08
C GLN A 215 1.26 10.32 -19.28
N GLY A 216 0.92 9.08 -18.87
CA GLY A 216 1.83 7.94 -18.89
C GLY A 216 2.49 7.69 -20.26
N ALA A 217 1.72 7.75 -21.35
CA ALA A 217 2.24 7.51 -22.70
C ALA A 217 3.25 8.59 -23.16
N ALA A 218 3.02 9.85 -22.82
CA ALA A 218 3.94 10.94 -23.15
C ALA A 218 5.23 10.85 -22.32
N LEU A 219 5.11 10.50 -21.04
CA LEU A 219 6.25 10.26 -20.15
C LEU A 219 7.07 9.04 -20.58
N ASP A 220 6.43 7.97 -21.05
CA ASP A 220 7.11 6.80 -21.63
C ASP A 220 7.92 7.17 -22.87
N ALA A 221 7.36 7.99 -23.76
CA ALA A 221 8.09 8.45 -24.94
C ALA A 221 9.35 9.24 -24.56
N ARG A 222 9.26 10.09 -23.53
CA ARG A 222 10.40 10.85 -23.02
C ARG A 222 11.40 9.99 -22.27
N MET A 223 10.95 9.02 -21.48
CA MET A 223 11.81 8.03 -20.83
C MET A 223 12.55 7.18 -21.87
N LYS A 224 11.87 6.73 -22.94
CA LYS A 224 12.51 6.04 -24.07
C LYS A 224 13.52 6.91 -24.80
N ALA A 225 13.23 8.20 -24.99
CA ALA A 225 14.18 9.14 -25.59
C ALA A 225 15.42 9.35 -24.70
N LEU A 226 15.24 9.36 -23.37
CA LEU A 226 16.32 9.43 -22.39
C LEU A 226 17.15 8.14 -22.40
N ASP A 227 16.52 6.98 -22.35
CA ASP A 227 17.19 5.67 -22.47
C ASP A 227 17.96 5.55 -23.79
N LYS A 228 17.39 6.06 -24.88
CA LYS A 228 18.09 6.15 -26.16
C LYS A 228 19.30 7.09 -26.10
N ALA A 229 19.20 8.25 -25.45
CA ALA A 229 20.34 9.15 -25.28
C ALA A 229 21.47 8.49 -24.48
N VAL A 230 21.13 7.71 -23.44
CA VAL A 230 22.11 6.93 -22.65
C VAL A 230 22.73 5.81 -23.48
N ALA A 231 21.93 5.06 -24.24
CA ALA A 231 22.42 3.98 -25.10
C ALA A 231 23.30 4.52 -26.25
N ASP A 232 22.92 5.67 -26.80
CA ASP A 232 23.69 6.45 -27.77
C ASP A 232 24.79 7.29 -27.09
N GLY A 233 25.03 7.10 -25.78
CA GLY A 233 26.05 7.72 -24.91
C GLY A 233 26.13 9.24 -24.97
N ASP A 234 25.06 9.91 -25.36
CA ASP A 234 24.88 11.35 -25.23
C ASP A 234 24.56 11.71 -23.76
N LEU A 235 25.53 11.50 -22.88
CA LEU A 235 25.36 11.63 -21.43
C LEU A 235 25.00 13.07 -21.03
N GLN A 236 25.51 14.08 -21.74
CA GLN A 236 25.17 15.48 -21.43
C GLN A 236 23.69 15.76 -21.70
N LYS A 237 23.17 15.33 -22.85
CA LYS A 237 21.73 15.44 -23.15
C LYS A 237 20.88 14.69 -22.14
N ALA A 238 21.34 13.53 -21.67
CA ALA A 238 20.64 12.76 -20.65
C ALA A 238 20.65 13.47 -19.28
N ILE A 239 21.78 14.04 -18.87
CA ILE A 239 21.93 14.84 -17.64
C ILE A 239 21.00 16.06 -17.68
N ASP A 240 20.93 16.76 -18.81
CA ASP A 240 20.13 17.99 -18.93
C ASP A 240 18.62 17.70 -18.95
N ALA A 241 18.21 16.57 -19.53
CA ALA A 241 16.79 16.20 -19.64
C ALA A 241 16.21 15.57 -18.36
N LEU A 242 17.04 14.91 -17.53
CA LEU A 242 16.59 14.13 -16.38
C LEU A 242 15.86 14.96 -15.29
N PRO A 243 16.31 16.16 -14.89
CA PRO A 243 15.60 16.96 -13.88
C PRO A 243 14.16 17.32 -14.30
N THR A 244 13.97 17.74 -15.54
CA THR A 244 12.64 18.07 -16.09
C THR A 244 11.77 16.83 -16.18
N LEU A 245 12.31 15.71 -16.68
CA LEU A 245 11.55 14.45 -16.73
C LEU A 245 11.12 13.99 -15.33
N ARG A 246 11.99 14.12 -14.32
CA ARG A 246 11.66 13.78 -12.92
C ARG A 246 10.56 14.67 -12.37
N ALA A 247 10.65 15.98 -12.57
CA ALA A 247 9.60 16.92 -12.13
C ALA A 247 8.25 16.59 -12.78
N ASP A 248 8.24 16.26 -14.07
CA ASP A 248 7.02 15.90 -14.78
C ASP A 248 6.45 14.55 -14.32
N ILE A 249 7.30 13.55 -14.06
CA ILE A 249 6.88 12.26 -13.48
C ILE A 249 6.29 12.46 -12.07
N GLN A 250 6.90 13.31 -11.24
CA GLN A 250 6.41 13.61 -9.90
C GLN A 250 5.06 14.34 -9.94
N ALA A 251 4.90 15.33 -10.83
CA ALA A 251 3.63 16.02 -11.03
C ALA A 251 2.53 15.07 -11.52
N ALA A 252 2.86 14.19 -12.48
CA ALA A 252 1.92 13.18 -12.99
C ALA A 252 1.54 12.15 -11.91
N HIS A 253 2.49 11.76 -11.06
CA HIS A 253 2.26 10.86 -9.94
C HIS A 253 1.33 11.48 -8.89
N GLN A 254 1.57 12.75 -8.51
CA GLN A 254 0.73 13.46 -7.56
C GLN A 254 -0.69 13.59 -8.11
N SER A 255 -0.84 14.00 -9.38
CA SER A 255 -2.14 14.11 -10.04
C SER A 255 -2.90 12.77 -10.08
N ALA A 256 -2.21 11.65 -10.32
CA ALA A 256 -2.82 10.32 -10.31
C ALA A 256 -3.22 9.86 -8.91
N THR A 257 -2.41 10.18 -7.89
CA THR A 257 -2.73 9.95 -6.48
C THR A 257 -3.94 10.76 -6.04
N ASP A 258 -3.97 12.05 -6.37
CA ASP A 258 -5.11 12.95 -6.06
C ASP A 258 -6.38 12.45 -6.75
N ARG A 259 -6.28 12.05 -8.03
CA ARG A 259 -7.40 11.44 -8.76
C ARG A 259 -7.93 10.21 -8.03
N LYS A 260 -7.05 9.27 -7.65
CA LYS A 260 -7.47 8.05 -6.97
C LYS A 260 -8.14 8.35 -5.62
N ALA A 261 -7.55 9.22 -4.81
CA ALA A 261 -8.15 9.66 -3.56
C ALA A 261 -9.51 10.34 -3.78
N CYS A 262 -9.66 11.10 -4.87
CA CYS A 262 -10.90 11.75 -5.25
C CYS A 262 -11.95 10.74 -5.75
N GLU A 263 -11.57 9.71 -6.50
CA GLU A 263 -12.44 8.60 -6.93
C GLU A 263 -12.97 7.81 -5.72
N ASP A 264 -12.08 7.45 -4.79
CA ASP A 264 -12.43 6.76 -3.54
C ASP A 264 -13.36 7.63 -2.67
N GLY A 265 -13.07 8.93 -2.57
CA GLY A 265 -13.92 9.92 -1.90
C GLY A 265 -15.28 10.14 -2.58
N TYR A 266 -15.30 10.22 -3.91
CA TYR A 266 -16.51 10.37 -4.73
C TYR A 266 -17.46 9.22 -4.49
N ALA A 267 -16.99 7.97 -4.49
CA ALA A 267 -17.83 6.80 -4.25
C ALA A 267 -18.52 6.87 -2.88
N LYS A 268 -17.77 7.22 -1.82
CA LYS A 268 -18.30 7.37 -0.46
C LYS A 268 -19.36 8.48 -0.38
N VAL A 269 -19.08 9.63 -0.98
CA VAL A 269 -20.00 10.78 -0.95
C VAL A 269 -21.21 10.57 -1.86
N ALA A 270 -21.05 9.92 -3.01
CA ALA A 270 -22.17 9.55 -3.88
C ALA A 270 -23.16 8.65 -3.13
N ALA A 271 -22.66 7.69 -2.33
CA ALA A 271 -23.50 6.84 -1.49
C ALA A 271 -24.25 7.67 -0.41
N LEU A 272 -23.56 8.56 0.30
CA LEU A 272 -24.17 9.45 1.29
C LEU A 272 -25.21 10.39 0.66
N ASN A 273 -24.91 10.97 -0.50
CA ASN A 273 -25.82 11.85 -1.24
C ASN A 273 -27.05 11.08 -1.76
N LYS A 274 -26.86 9.87 -2.26
CA LYS A 274 -27.95 8.98 -2.69
C LYS A 274 -28.90 8.71 -1.51
N GLU A 275 -28.36 8.46 -0.31
CA GLU A 275 -29.16 8.28 0.89
C GLU A 275 -29.86 9.59 1.32
N ALA A 276 -29.14 10.71 1.37
CA ALA A 276 -29.71 12.02 1.68
C ALA A 276 -30.85 12.44 0.72
N SER A 277 -30.74 12.12 -0.58
CA SER A 277 -31.76 12.45 -1.58
C SER A 277 -33.07 11.64 -1.46
N ARG A 278 -33.06 10.54 -0.69
CA ARG A 278 -34.24 9.68 -0.49
C ARG A 278 -35.11 10.13 0.66
N VAL A 279 -34.60 11.06 1.43
CA VAL A 279 -35.29 11.61 2.56
C VAL A 279 -36.49 12.42 2.06
N PRO A 280 -37.72 12.12 2.52
CA PRO A 280 -38.94 12.80 2.10
C PRO A 280 -39.00 14.25 2.57
N GLN A 281 -40.05 14.97 2.14
CA GLN A 281 -40.23 16.40 2.37
C GLN A 281 -39.95 16.78 3.82
N LEU A 282 -38.83 17.49 3.92
CA LEU A 282 -38.12 17.83 5.13
C LEU A 282 -38.82 18.96 5.88
N THR A 283 -38.65 19.02 7.20
CA THR A 283 -38.86 20.29 7.93
C THR A 283 -38.04 21.39 7.25
N ASP A 284 -38.42 22.66 7.42
CA ASP A 284 -37.68 23.74 6.74
C ASP A 284 -36.21 23.80 7.14
N GLU A 285 -35.85 23.33 8.34
CA GLU A 285 -34.46 23.16 8.77
C GLU A 285 -33.74 22.07 7.98
N LEU A 286 -34.36 20.90 7.81
CA LEU A 286 -33.79 19.81 7.05
C LEU A 286 -33.69 20.15 5.56
N LYS A 287 -34.64 20.93 5.00
CA LYS A 287 -34.51 21.47 3.63
C LYS A 287 -33.27 22.36 3.50
N LYS A 288 -32.99 23.22 4.48
CA LYS A 288 -31.77 24.05 4.49
C LYS A 288 -30.51 23.20 4.51
N LEU A 289 -30.47 22.12 5.32
CA LEU A 289 -29.36 21.17 5.33
C LEU A 289 -29.19 20.47 3.98
N ALA A 290 -30.28 19.99 3.38
CA ALA A 290 -30.26 19.36 2.06
C ALA A 290 -29.79 20.32 0.96
N HIS A 291 -30.20 21.59 0.98
CA HIS A 291 -29.71 22.60 0.04
C HIS A 291 -28.21 22.88 0.21
N LYS A 292 -27.72 23.00 1.46
CA LYS A 292 -26.30 23.17 1.77
C LYS A 292 -25.48 21.97 1.27
N GLN A 293 -25.98 20.77 1.51
CA GLN A 293 -25.39 19.52 1.05
C GLN A 293 -25.34 19.43 -0.49
N GLN A 294 -26.45 19.74 -1.17
CA GLN A 294 -26.54 19.73 -2.63
C GLN A 294 -25.60 20.76 -3.27
N ALA A 295 -25.46 21.94 -2.66
CA ALA A 295 -24.52 22.96 -3.11
C ALA A 295 -23.06 22.47 -2.99
N ALA A 296 -22.70 21.87 -1.84
CA ALA A 296 -21.37 21.29 -1.62
C ALA A 296 -21.07 20.17 -2.63
N TRP A 297 -22.02 19.25 -2.85
CA TRP A 297 -21.89 18.16 -3.81
C TRP A 297 -21.74 18.66 -5.25
N THR A 298 -22.49 19.69 -5.63
CA THR A 298 -22.41 20.29 -6.97
C THR A 298 -21.04 20.93 -7.20
N ALA A 299 -20.52 21.68 -6.22
CA ALA A 299 -19.19 22.28 -6.29
C ALA A 299 -18.06 21.24 -6.37
N PHE A 300 -18.18 20.12 -5.65
CA PHE A 300 -17.25 19.00 -5.73
C PHE A 300 -17.28 18.32 -7.11
N ARG A 301 -18.48 18.00 -7.62
CA ARG A 301 -18.63 17.34 -8.92
C ARG A 301 -18.11 18.19 -10.08
N GLN A 302 -18.26 19.51 -9.99
CA GLN A 302 -17.74 20.42 -11.01
C GLN A 302 -16.22 20.32 -11.12
N ASP A 303 -15.49 20.42 -10.00
CA ASP A 303 -14.03 20.28 -10.00
C ASP A 303 -13.60 18.88 -10.48
N TYR A 304 -14.26 17.84 -9.97
CA TYR A 304 -13.99 16.46 -10.35
C TYR A 304 -14.16 16.24 -11.86
N ALA A 305 -15.27 16.72 -12.44
CA ALA A 305 -15.56 16.60 -13.87
C ALA A 305 -14.58 17.42 -14.73
N CYS A 306 -14.02 18.50 -14.20
CA CYS A 306 -12.96 19.29 -14.86
C CYS A 306 -11.55 18.70 -14.69
N GLY A 307 -11.37 17.60 -13.95
CA GLY A 307 -10.06 17.02 -13.65
C GLY A 307 -9.24 17.78 -12.61
N HIS A 308 -9.86 18.72 -11.88
CA HIS A 308 -9.26 19.49 -10.79
C HIS A 308 -9.33 18.70 -9.48
N TYR A 309 -8.64 17.55 -9.43
CA TYR A 309 -8.78 16.59 -8.34
C TYR A 309 -8.29 17.13 -6.99
N ALA A 310 -7.25 17.96 -6.98
CA ALA A 310 -6.75 18.59 -5.75
C ALA A 310 -7.80 19.54 -5.14
N GLU A 311 -8.44 20.37 -5.97
CA GLU A 311 -9.52 21.28 -5.57
C GLU A 311 -10.77 20.52 -5.12
N ALA A 312 -11.11 19.43 -5.83
CA ALA A 312 -12.20 18.54 -5.44
C ALA A 312 -11.92 17.89 -4.06
N LEU A 313 -10.70 17.44 -3.81
CA LEU A 313 -10.31 16.86 -2.51
C LEU A 313 -10.46 17.86 -1.35
N LEU A 314 -10.17 19.14 -1.56
CA LEU A 314 -10.38 20.18 -0.55
C LEU A 314 -11.86 20.35 -0.17
N LYS A 315 -12.79 20.04 -1.09
CA LYS A 315 -14.24 20.13 -0.87
C LYS A 315 -14.83 18.87 -0.25
N LEU A 316 -14.15 17.72 -0.37
CA LEU A 316 -14.64 16.43 0.10
C LEU A 316 -15.08 16.43 1.58
N PRO A 317 -14.32 17.01 2.54
CA PRO A 317 -14.75 17.06 3.95
C PRO A 317 -16.07 17.81 4.15
N LEU A 318 -16.29 18.91 3.41
CA LEU A 318 -17.53 19.68 3.49
C LEU A 318 -18.73 18.87 2.95
N VAL A 319 -18.56 18.13 1.86
CA VAL A 319 -19.65 17.28 1.36
C VAL A 319 -19.95 16.14 2.32
N GLN A 320 -18.92 15.52 2.90
CA GLN A 320 -19.08 14.48 3.93
C GLN A 320 -19.84 15.02 5.14
N SER A 321 -19.39 16.15 5.70
CA SER A 321 -20.01 16.73 6.90
C SER A 321 -21.46 17.17 6.65
N THR A 322 -21.73 17.82 5.51
CA THR A 322 -23.10 18.25 5.17
C THR A 322 -24.03 17.09 4.86
N SER A 323 -23.52 15.98 4.31
CA SER A 323 -24.32 14.75 4.13
C SER A 323 -24.62 14.08 5.48
N GLN A 324 -23.65 14.06 6.39
CA GLN A 324 -23.86 13.60 7.76
C GLN A 324 -24.85 14.48 8.53
N ASP A 325 -24.80 15.81 8.36
CA ASP A 325 -25.77 16.74 8.96
C ASP A 325 -27.21 16.43 8.50
N VAL A 326 -27.40 16.14 7.21
CA VAL A 326 -28.70 15.72 6.68
C VAL A 326 -29.15 14.41 7.31
N ILE A 327 -28.29 13.37 7.30
CA ILE A 327 -28.62 12.07 7.89
C ILE A 327 -28.98 12.22 9.37
N LYS A 328 -28.17 12.93 10.14
CA LYS A 328 -28.38 13.19 11.56
C LYS A 328 -29.69 13.93 11.81
N GLY A 329 -29.96 14.96 11.01
CA GLY A 329 -31.20 15.70 11.11
C GLY A 329 -32.44 14.83 10.84
N VAL A 330 -32.34 13.90 9.88
CA VAL A 330 -33.42 12.97 9.53
C VAL A 330 -33.63 11.92 10.61
N MET A 331 -32.55 11.37 11.16
CA MET A 331 -32.62 10.44 12.30
C MET A 331 -33.14 11.14 13.56
N GLY A 332 -32.76 12.41 13.77
CA GLY A 332 -33.29 13.25 14.84
C GLY A 332 -34.81 13.45 14.71
N ALA A 333 -35.30 13.75 13.51
CA ALA A 333 -36.74 13.84 13.24
C ALA A 333 -37.46 12.50 13.48
N ALA A 334 -36.84 11.38 13.10
CA ALA A 334 -37.34 10.03 13.40
C ALA A 334 -37.55 9.80 14.89
N SER A 335 -36.52 10.14 15.67
CA SER A 335 -36.52 9.98 17.13
C SER A 335 -37.61 10.81 17.80
N GLN A 336 -37.86 12.04 17.31
CA GLN A 336 -38.89 12.92 17.88
C GLN A 336 -40.32 12.41 17.67
N VAL A 337 -40.59 11.70 16.58
CA VAL A 337 -41.94 11.23 16.26
C VAL A 337 -42.27 9.91 16.93
N ARG A 338 -41.27 9.07 17.22
CA ARG A 338 -41.49 7.78 17.86
C ARG A 338 -41.92 7.98 19.33
N PRO A 339 -43.05 7.39 19.78
CA PRO A 339 -43.33 7.28 21.21
C PRO A 339 -42.21 6.52 21.92
N GLU A 340 -41.66 7.06 23.01
CA GLU A 340 -40.62 6.35 23.78
C GLU A 340 -41.13 5.02 24.34
N ILE A 341 -42.39 5.04 24.82
CA ILE A 341 -43.14 3.91 25.33
C ILE A 341 -44.48 3.82 24.58
N SER A 342 -44.88 2.60 24.19
CA SER A 342 -46.20 2.37 23.60
C SER A 342 -47.32 2.32 24.64
N GLN A 343 -48.58 2.47 24.20
CA GLN A 343 -49.73 2.25 25.09
C GLN A 343 -49.75 0.83 25.67
N GLY A 344 -49.41 -0.18 24.87
CA GLY A 344 -49.30 -1.57 25.34
C GLY A 344 -48.22 -1.75 26.40
N GLN A 345 -47.04 -1.14 26.21
CA GLN A 345 -45.97 -1.15 27.22
C GLN A 345 -46.36 -0.39 28.48
N GLN A 346 -47.06 0.74 28.36
CA GLN A 346 -47.53 1.51 29.51
C GLN A 346 -48.52 0.68 30.35
N ALA A 347 -49.52 0.07 29.71
CA ALA A 347 -50.46 -0.81 30.39
C ALA A 347 -49.75 -2.03 31.01
N LYS A 348 -48.71 -2.56 30.36
CA LYS A 348 -47.87 -3.63 30.92
C LYS A 348 -47.07 -3.14 32.13
N ALA A 349 -46.49 -1.94 32.09
CA ALA A 349 -45.78 -1.33 33.21
C ALA A 349 -46.68 -1.17 34.43
N GLU A 350 -47.93 -0.72 34.23
CA GLU A 350 -48.92 -0.59 35.31
C GLU A 350 -49.29 -1.94 35.94
N ARG A 351 -49.51 -2.97 35.10
CA ARG A 351 -49.74 -4.34 35.59
C ARG A 351 -48.55 -4.89 36.37
N GLN A 352 -47.33 -4.73 35.85
CA GLN A 352 -46.11 -5.19 36.50
C GLN A 352 -45.88 -4.47 37.83
N LEU A 353 -46.06 -3.14 37.85
CA LEU A 353 -45.98 -2.33 39.07
C LEU A 353 -46.97 -2.82 40.15
N ALA A 354 -48.19 -3.20 39.76
CA ALA A 354 -49.19 -3.75 40.68
C ALA A 354 -48.82 -5.15 41.21
N GLN A 355 -48.08 -5.95 40.43
CA GLN A 355 -47.62 -7.30 40.81
C GLN A 355 -46.42 -7.28 41.77
N HIS A 356 -45.69 -6.18 41.88
CA HIS A 356 -44.61 -6.03 42.85
C HIS A 356 -45.10 -5.98 44.31
N SER A 357 -44.20 -6.40 45.21
CA SER A 357 -44.39 -6.24 46.66
C SER A 357 -44.66 -4.77 47.01
N GLU A 358 -45.37 -4.50 48.12
CA GLU A 358 -45.66 -3.11 48.53
C GLU A 358 -44.36 -2.29 48.68
N LYS A 359 -43.30 -2.91 49.21
CA LYS A 359 -41.97 -2.30 49.34
C LYS A 359 -41.40 -1.93 47.98
N ASP A 360 -41.33 -2.88 47.05
CA ASP A 360 -40.76 -2.64 45.72
C ASP A 360 -41.58 -1.64 44.91
N ARG A 361 -42.91 -1.71 45.02
CA ARG A 361 -43.82 -0.76 44.38
C ARG A 361 -43.58 0.67 44.85
N LYS A 362 -43.37 0.89 46.15
CA LYS A 362 -43.03 2.22 46.70
C LYS A 362 -41.69 2.73 46.14
N VAL A 363 -40.69 1.86 46.01
CA VAL A 363 -39.40 2.22 45.40
C VAL A 363 -39.60 2.62 43.93
N LEU A 364 -40.26 1.77 43.13
CA LEU A 364 -40.50 2.03 41.71
C LEU A 364 -41.33 3.31 41.50
N GLN A 365 -42.38 3.53 42.29
CA GLN A 365 -43.18 4.74 42.22
C GLN A 365 -42.36 6.00 42.55
N ALA A 366 -41.53 5.95 43.59
CA ALA A 366 -40.66 7.07 43.94
C ALA A 366 -39.67 7.41 42.80
N LEU A 367 -39.12 6.39 42.11
CA LEU A 367 -38.26 6.61 40.94
C LEU A 367 -39.04 7.27 39.78
N LEU A 368 -40.28 6.86 39.53
CA LEU A 368 -41.14 7.43 38.50
C LEU A 368 -41.57 8.87 38.82
N ASP A 369 -41.78 9.20 40.09
CA ASP A 369 -42.20 10.53 40.55
C ASP A 369 -41.04 11.54 40.58
N THR A 370 -39.81 11.05 40.79
CA THR A 370 -38.59 11.88 40.83
C THR A 370 -37.81 11.91 39.51
N ALA A 371 -38.30 11.25 38.47
CA ALA A 371 -37.68 11.26 37.15
C ALA A 371 -37.63 12.71 36.59
N PRO A 372 -36.45 13.22 36.18
CA PRO A 372 -36.26 14.62 35.84
C PRO A 372 -36.92 15.06 34.53
N THR A 373 -37.20 14.12 33.62
CA THR A 373 -37.82 14.40 32.32
C THR A 373 -38.88 13.34 31.96
N PRO A 374 -39.85 13.66 31.09
CA PRO A 374 -40.80 12.67 30.58
C PRO A 374 -40.12 11.45 29.94
N LYS A 375 -39.07 11.64 29.11
CA LYS A 375 -38.33 10.53 28.49
C LYS A 375 -37.59 9.66 29.51
N HIS A 376 -37.03 10.26 30.55
CA HIS A 376 -36.43 9.50 31.66
C HIS A 376 -37.48 8.63 32.33
N LYS A 377 -38.64 9.20 32.69
CA LYS A 377 -39.76 8.47 33.28
C LYS A 377 -40.25 7.32 32.38
N GLN A 378 -40.40 7.57 31.07
CA GLN A 378 -40.83 6.57 30.10
C GLN A 378 -39.84 5.40 30.01
N ASN A 379 -38.53 5.66 30.03
CA ASN A 379 -37.53 4.59 30.06
C ASN A 379 -37.58 3.76 31.35
N LEU A 380 -37.87 4.37 32.51
CA LEU A 380 -38.14 3.62 33.74
C LEU A 380 -39.40 2.76 33.61
N GLN A 381 -40.48 3.29 33.02
CA GLN A 381 -41.70 2.52 32.78
C GLN A 381 -41.47 1.34 31.84
N LYS A 382 -40.64 1.50 30.80
CA LYS A 382 -40.24 0.38 29.91
C LYS A 382 -39.51 -0.71 30.68
N ALA A 383 -38.56 -0.34 31.54
CA ALA A 383 -37.86 -1.31 32.38
C ALA A 383 -38.84 -2.08 33.29
N ILE A 384 -39.81 -1.38 33.90
CA ILE A 384 -40.87 -2.03 34.69
C ILE A 384 -41.75 -2.93 33.82
N ALA A 385 -42.13 -2.49 32.61
CA ALA A 385 -42.91 -3.29 31.67
C ALA A 385 -42.21 -4.60 31.27
N CYS A 386 -40.88 -4.61 31.24
CA CYS A 386 -40.08 -5.81 30.96
C CYS A 386 -39.94 -6.75 32.18
N GLY A 387 -40.53 -6.42 33.33
CA GLY A 387 -40.53 -7.25 34.53
C GLY A 387 -39.23 -7.18 35.35
N HIS A 388 -38.41 -6.14 35.15
CA HIS A 388 -37.19 -5.93 35.93
C HIS A 388 -37.50 -5.64 37.40
N SER A 389 -36.62 -6.10 38.30
CA SER A 389 -36.81 -5.91 39.74
C SER A 389 -36.67 -4.43 40.15
N ALA A 390 -37.20 -4.05 41.32
CA ALA A 390 -37.01 -2.69 41.83
C ALA A 390 -35.54 -2.30 42.00
N SER A 391 -34.67 -3.26 42.37
CA SER A 391 -33.23 -3.03 42.43
C SER A 391 -32.60 -2.80 41.06
N ASP A 392 -33.00 -3.55 40.03
CA ASP A 392 -32.47 -3.38 38.67
C ASP A 392 -32.90 -2.03 38.10
N VAL A 393 -34.18 -1.64 38.28
CA VAL A 393 -34.70 -0.34 37.85
C VAL A 393 -34.03 0.81 38.61
N ALA A 394 -33.75 0.66 39.90
CA ALA A 394 -33.02 1.66 40.67
C ALA A 394 -31.56 1.83 40.19
N ALA A 395 -30.87 0.71 39.93
CA ALA A 395 -29.51 0.72 39.39
C ALA A 395 -29.50 1.37 37.99
N PHE A 396 -30.45 1.02 37.14
CA PHE A 396 -30.65 1.63 35.84
C PHE A 396 -30.90 3.13 35.94
N ASN A 397 -31.81 3.57 36.82
CA ASN A 397 -32.09 4.98 37.08
C ASN A 397 -30.82 5.77 37.42
N ALA A 398 -29.96 5.22 38.29
CA ALA A 398 -28.70 5.87 38.66
C ALA A 398 -27.74 6.03 37.47
N ARG A 399 -27.74 5.07 36.53
CA ARG A 399 -26.89 5.12 35.33
C ARG A 399 -27.36 6.16 34.31
N ILE A 400 -28.67 6.38 34.20
CA ILE A 400 -29.26 7.33 33.26
C ILE A 400 -29.47 8.73 33.87
N ALA A 401 -29.23 8.89 35.17
CA ALA A 401 -29.33 10.18 35.85
C ALA A 401 -28.40 11.23 35.24
N GLY A 402 -28.94 12.42 34.97
CA GLY A 402 -28.21 13.54 34.38
C GLY A 402 -27.82 13.37 32.90
N LYS A 403 -28.26 12.30 32.24
CA LYS A 403 -28.07 12.11 30.80
C LYS A 403 -29.12 12.91 30.03
N ASP A 404 -28.71 13.50 28.91
CA ASP A 404 -29.62 14.23 28.03
C ASP A 404 -30.44 13.28 27.14
N GLU A 405 -31.44 13.82 26.45
CA GLU A 405 -32.32 13.01 25.60
C GLU A 405 -31.58 12.33 24.45
N GLN A 406 -30.52 12.95 23.94
CA GLN A 406 -29.72 12.41 22.86
C GLN A 406 -28.95 11.17 23.33
N TRP A 407 -28.35 11.25 24.52
CA TRP A 407 -27.69 10.13 25.16
C TRP A 407 -28.67 8.99 25.43
N LEU A 408 -29.88 9.29 25.94
CA LEU A 408 -30.91 8.27 26.17
C LEU A 408 -31.29 7.57 24.85
N GLN A 409 -31.53 8.35 23.79
CA GLN A 409 -31.84 7.84 22.45
C GLN A 409 -30.71 6.93 21.91
N ASP A 410 -29.47 7.38 22.03
CA ASP A 410 -28.33 6.69 21.45
C ASP A 410 -27.90 5.48 22.26
N ASN A 411 -28.19 5.41 23.55
CA ASN A 411 -27.67 4.36 24.43
C ASN A 411 -28.71 3.33 24.88
N LEU A 412 -30.00 3.68 24.87
CA LEU A 412 -31.08 2.82 25.36
C LEU A 412 -31.83 2.10 24.23
N ARG A 413 -31.23 2.08 23.04
CA ARG A 413 -31.73 1.44 21.83
C ARG A 413 -30.56 0.85 21.04
N LEU A 414 -30.86 -0.08 20.15
CA LEU A 414 -29.84 -0.74 19.31
C LEU A 414 -30.10 -0.59 17.82
N ALA A 415 -31.33 -0.30 17.38
CA ALA A 415 -31.60 -0.19 15.96
C ALA A 415 -31.13 1.13 15.36
N ALA A 416 -31.13 2.24 16.11
CA ALA A 416 -30.72 3.53 15.56
C ALA A 416 -30.17 4.49 16.64
N THR A 417 -29.00 5.05 16.36
CA THR A 417 -28.45 6.26 16.99
C THR A 417 -28.81 7.49 16.16
N SER A 418 -28.54 8.68 16.69
CA SER A 418 -28.64 9.95 15.96
C SER A 418 -27.74 10.02 14.74
N GLU A 419 -26.73 9.17 14.64
CA GLU A 419 -25.83 9.10 13.48
C GLU A 419 -26.35 8.13 12.41
N GLY A 420 -27.48 7.45 12.66
CA GLY A 420 -28.04 6.46 11.72
C GLY A 420 -27.35 5.10 11.80
N HIS A 421 -26.58 4.84 12.85
CA HIS A 421 -25.96 3.55 13.11
C HIS A 421 -26.78 2.73 14.10
N GLY A 422 -26.71 1.42 13.98
CA GLY A 422 -27.34 0.48 14.91
C GLY A 422 -26.46 -0.76 15.06
N VAL A 423 -27.04 -1.81 15.62
CA VAL A 423 -26.36 -3.08 15.86
C VAL A 423 -26.07 -3.78 14.53
N GLN A 424 -24.81 -4.15 14.28
CA GLN A 424 -24.40 -4.92 13.13
C GLN A 424 -24.35 -6.41 13.47
N GLN A 425 -24.80 -7.23 12.53
CA GLN A 425 -24.73 -8.68 12.63
C GLN A 425 -23.25 -9.13 12.60
N GLN A 426 -22.89 -10.06 13.48
CA GLN A 426 -21.51 -10.52 13.65
C GLN A 426 -21.24 -11.82 12.85
N TRP A 427 -22.30 -12.48 12.38
CA TRP A 427 -22.26 -13.71 11.59
C TRP A 427 -23.03 -13.56 10.28
N VAL A 428 -22.59 -14.20 9.19
CA VAL A 428 -23.22 -14.06 7.84
C VAL A 428 -24.73 -14.32 7.89
N MET A 429 -25.13 -15.31 8.67
CA MET A 429 -26.50 -15.79 8.78
C MET A 429 -27.16 -15.34 10.07
N SER A 430 -26.73 -14.22 10.68
CA SER A 430 -27.29 -13.68 11.93
C SER A 430 -28.22 -12.48 11.75
N CYS A 431 -28.68 -12.17 10.53
CA CYS A 431 -29.63 -11.06 10.33
C CYS A 431 -30.88 -11.20 11.19
N GLN A 432 -31.43 -12.41 11.31
CA GLN A 432 -32.56 -12.77 12.18
C GLN A 432 -32.23 -12.61 13.68
N ALA A 433 -31.10 -13.13 14.14
CA ALA A 433 -30.71 -13.05 15.55
C ALA A 433 -30.44 -11.59 15.95
N THR A 434 -29.77 -10.84 15.09
CA THR A 434 -29.49 -9.41 15.29
C THR A 434 -30.79 -8.59 15.29
N THR A 435 -31.74 -8.94 14.43
CA THR A 435 -33.08 -8.33 14.41
C THR A 435 -33.84 -8.60 15.71
N VAL A 436 -33.73 -9.80 16.29
CA VAL A 436 -34.30 -10.13 17.61
C VAL A 436 -33.67 -9.27 18.71
N GLN A 437 -32.35 -9.12 18.73
CA GLN A 437 -31.66 -8.25 19.70
C GLN A 437 -32.11 -6.80 19.57
N ALA A 438 -32.18 -6.29 18.34
CA ALA A 438 -32.65 -4.94 18.07
C ALA A 438 -34.10 -4.76 18.54
N ALA A 439 -35.01 -5.68 18.18
CA ALA A 439 -36.42 -5.63 18.58
C ALA A 439 -36.60 -5.65 20.10
N ARG A 440 -35.85 -6.51 20.81
CA ARG A 440 -35.83 -6.54 22.28
C ARG A 440 -35.31 -5.23 22.87
N ALA A 441 -34.20 -4.72 22.36
CA ALA A 441 -33.62 -3.47 22.84
C ALA A 441 -34.49 -2.23 22.59
N GLU A 442 -35.36 -2.26 21.58
CA GLU A 442 -36.31 -1.17 21.37
C GLU A 442 -37.35 -1.04 22.49
N VAL A 443 -37.56 -2.10 23.27
CA VAL A 443 -38.55 -2.18 24.36
C VAL A 443 -37.93 -2.34 25.75
N ASP A 444 -36.75 -2.94 25.89
CA ASP A 444 -36.02 -3.17 27.13
C ASP A 444 -34.74 -2.29 27.20
N PRO A 445 -34.80 -1.11 27.86
CA PRO A 445 -33.66 -0.20 27.90
C PRO A 445 -32.51 -0.69 28.79
N ILE A 446 -32.77 -1.59 29.75
CA ILE A 446 -31.72 -2.20 30.57
C ILE A 446 -30.92 -3.19 29.72
N TYR A 447 -31.60 -4.01 28.92
CA TYR A 447 -30.95 -4.90 27.96
C TYR A 447 -30.12 -4.10 26.94
N ALA A 448 -30.68 -3.05 26.34
CA ALA A 448 -29.99 -2.21 25.37
C ALA A 448 -28.70 -1.61 25.94
N LEU A 449 -28.79 -0.99 27.12
CA LEU A 449 -27.63 -0.38 27.79
C LEU A 449 -26.57 -1.42 28.16
N SER A 450 -27.01 -2.56 28.70
CA SER A 450 -26.11 -3.66 29.10
C SER A 450 -25.37 -4.28 27.91
N LEU A 451 -26.01 -4.40 26.75
CA LEU A 451 -25.35 -4.89 25.54
C LEU A 451 -24.34 -3.86 25.01
N ARG A 452 -24.68 -2.57 25.06
CA ARG A 452 -23.79 -1.48 24.65
C ARG A 452 -22.53 -1.39 25.52
N ASP A 453 -22.66 -1.57 26.84
CA ASP A 453 -21.50 -1.63 27.74
C ASP A 453 -20.57 -2.79 27.39
N ALA A 454 -21.15 -3.95 27.08
CA ALA A 454 -20.40 -5.15 26.74
C ALA A 454 -19.89 -5.15 25.29
N SER A 455 -20.33 -4.20 24.46
CA SER A 455 -20.00 -4.11 23.03
C SER A 455 -20.05 -2.67 22.53
N PRO A 456 -19.05 -1.82 22.89
CA PRO A 456 -19.03 -0.41 22.49
C PRO A 456 -19.04 -0.18 20.97
N GLN A 457 -18.48 -1.12 20.21
CA GLN A 457 -18.41 -1.12 18.74
C GLN A 457 -19.54 -1.94 18.10
N LEU A 458 -20.76 -1.83 18.62
CA LEU A 458 -21.91 -2.60 18.14
C LEU A 458 -22.27 -2.37 16.66
N HIS A 459 -21.78 -1.32 16.02
CA HIS A 459 -22.01 -0.97 14.61
C HIS A 459 -20.89 -1.44 13.67
N GLU A 460 -19.90 -2.16 14.19
CA GLU A 460 -18.78 -2.68 13.43
C GLU A 460 -18.75 -4.21 13.50
N LEU A 461 -18.24 -4.85 12.45
CA LEU A 461 -17.93 -6.27 12.47
C LEU A 461 -16.69 -6.49 13.35
N ILE A 462 -16.86 -7.18 14.46
CA ILE A 462 -15.77 -7.49 15.38
C ILE A 462 -15.21 -8.88 15.00
N PRO A 463 -13.91 -9.00 14.65
CA PRO A 463 -13.34 -10.28 14.21
C PRO A 463 -13.41 -11.41 15.26
N GLN A 464 -13.51 -11.05 16.55
CA GLN A 464 -13.44 -11.97 17.68
C GLN A 464 -14.83 -12.30 18.26
N ASP A 465 -15.01 -13.56 18.68
CA ASP A 465 -16.26 -14.06 19.31
C ASP A 465 -16.39 -13.68 20.79
N THR A 466 -15.62 -12.71 21.24
CA THR A 466 -15.44 -12.42 22.66
C THR A 466 -16.45 -11.42 23.19
N THR A 467 -17.20 -10.74 22.31
CA THR A 467 -18.23 -9.81 22.74
C THR A 467 -19.52 -10.53 23.09
N ARG A 468 -20.26 -9.96 24.05
CA ARG A 468 -21.60 -10.44 24.40
C ARG A 468 -22.54 -10.41 23.19
N LEU A 469 -22.43 -9.38 22.35
CA LEU A 469 -23.19 -9.24 21.10
C LEU A 469 -23.03 -10.46 20.20
N ALA A 470 -21.79 -10.82 19.85
CA ALA A 470 -21.50 -11.97 18.98
C ALA A 470 -21.93 -13.30 19.63
N THR A 471 -21.72 -13.42 20.94
CA THR A 471 -22.09 -14.62 21.72
C THR A 471 -23.60 -14.85 21.73
N GLU A 472 -24.39 -13.84 22.04
CA GLU A 472 -25.86 -13.95 22.05
C GLU A 472 -26.40 -14.28 20.65
N GLN A 473 -25.89 -13.63 19.58
CA GLN A 473 -26.29 -13.93 18.21
C GLN A 473 -26.01 -15.40 17.86
N LYS A 474 -24.82 -15.89 18.20
CA LYS A 474 -24.44 -17.29 17.98
C LYS A 474 -25.36 -18.25 18.74
N GLN A 475 -25.62 -17.97 20.02
CA GLN A 475 -26.54 -18.78 20.83
C GLN A 475 -27.95 -18.85 20.23
N MET A 476 -28.48 -17.73 19.73
CA MET A 476 -29.77 -17.72 19.04
C MET A 476 -29.74 -18.56 17.76
N LEU A 477 -28.67 -18.47 16.96
CA LEU A 477 -28.52 -19.29 15.75
C LEU A 477 -28.44 -20.78 16.04
N GLU A 478 -27.67 -21.16 17.07
CA GLU A 478 -27.45 -22.55 17.49
C GLU A 478 -28.61 -23.11 18.32
N SER A 479 -29.55 -22.26 18.76
CA SER A 479 -30.69 -22.71 19.55
C SER A 479 -31.59 -23.65 18.73
N PRO A 480 -32.26 -24.61 19.37
CA PRO A 480 -33.29 -25.42 18.72
C PRO A 480 -34.33 -24.53 18.04
N LEU A 481 -34.95 -25.00 16.94
CA LEU A 481 -36.10 -24.32 16.35
C LEU A 481 -37.33 -24.63 17.21
N GLU A 482 -37.98 -23.60 17.77
CA GLU A 482 -39.21 -23.75 18.54
C GLU A 482 -40.38 -23.18 17.73
N GLU A 483 -40.86 -23.92 16.74
CA GLU A 483 -42.07 -23.50 16.05
C GLU A 483 -43.24 -23.36 17.03
N ASP A 484 -44.15 -22.42 16.79
CA ASP A 484 -45.43 -22.45 17.48
C ASP A 484 -46.20 -23.71 17.06
N ILE A 485 -47.01 -24.28 17.96
CA ILE A 485 -47.94 -25.34 17.56
C ILE A 485 -48.93 -24.77 16.55
N ASP A 486 -48.98 -25.39 15.37
CA ASP A 486 -49.87 -24.97 14.30
C ASP A 486 -51.33 -25.29 14.70
N ALA A 487 -52.14 -24.24 14.92
CA ALA A 487 -53.53 -24.38 15.33
C ALA A 487 -54.38 -25.13 14.30
N THR A 488 -54.06 -25.05 13.01
CA THR A 488 -54.74 -25.82 11.96
C THR A 488 -54.43 -27.30 12.08
N HIS A 489 -53.16 -27.67 12.32
CA HIS A 489 -52.82 -29.07 12.59
C HIS A 489 -53.47 -29.56 13.89
N GLN A 490 -53.51 -28.73 14.94
CA GLN A 490 -54.13 -29.08 16.21
C GLN A 490 -55.65 -29.33 16.07
N GLN A 491 -56.34 -28.53 15.27
CA GLN A 491 -57.76 -28.75 14.97
C GLN A 491 -57.96 -30.05 14.19
N GLY A 492 -57.14 -30.29 13.15
CA GLY A 492 -57.20 -31.53 12.37
C GLY A 492 -56.90 -32.79 13.20
N VAL A 493 -55.93 -32.71 14.12
CA VAL A 493 -55.63 -33.76 15.11
C VAL A 493 -56.83 -34.02 16.01
N THR A 494 -57.45 -32.96 16.55
CA THR A 494 -58.62 -33.10 17.43
C THR A 494 -59.75 -33.85 16.72
N GLN A 495 -60.05 -33.47 15.47
CA GLN A 495 -61.03 -34.15 14.64
C GLN A 495 -60.64 -35.60 14.36
N ARG A 496 -59.36 -35.84 14.07
CA ARG A 496 -58.85 -37.18 13.77
C ARG A 496 -58.98 -38.11 14.98
N LEU A 497 -58.48 -37.68 16.14
CA LEU A 497 -58.53 -38.43 17.40
C LEU A 497 -59.98 -38.79 17.78
N ALA A 498 -60.92 -37.87 17.58
CA ALA A 498 -62.35 -38.12 17.86
C ALA A 498 -62.99 -39.17 16.93
N SER A 499 -62.39 -39.41 15.75
CA SER A 499 -62.91 -40.35 14.74
C SER A 499 -62.24 -41.73 14.76
N GLU A 500 -61.19 -41.90 15.56
CA GLU A 500 -60.39 -43.13 15.64
C GLU A 500 -60.89 -44.09 16.73
N SER A 501 -60.45 -45.35 16.66
CA SER A 501 -60.66 -46.29 17.76
C SER A 501 -59.96 -45.77 19.03
N PRO A 502 -60.44 -46.08 20.25
CA PRO A 502 -59.78 -45.62 21.49
C PRO A 502 -58.29 -46.01 21.56
N THR A 503 -57.94 -47.18 21.05
CA THR A 503 -56.55 -47.67 21.00
C THR A 503 -55.69 -46.85 20.04
N ASP A 504 -56.19 -46.57 18.83
CA ASP A 504 -55.45 -45.79 17.84
C ASP A 504 -55.35 -44.31 18.26
N ALA A 505 -56.41 -43.74 18.81
CA ALA A 505 -56.39 -42.38 19.36
C ALA A 505 -55.34 -42.22 20.47
N ALA A 506 -55.28 -43.18 21.41
CA ALA A 506 -54.26 -43.17 22.47
C ALA A 506 -52.83 -43.31 21.92
N ALA A 507 -52.63 -44.16 20.91
CA ALA A 507 -51.33 -44.32 20.26
C ALA A 507 -50.88 -43.03 19.54
N LEU A 508 -51.79 -42.37 18.82
CA LEU A 508 -51.51 -41.09 18.15
C LEU A 508 -51.22 -39.97 19.16
N GLN A 509 -51.98 -39.89 20.26
CA GLN A 509 -51.71 -38.92 21.32
C GLN A 509 -50.33 -39.15 21.96
N THR A 510 -49.97 -40.41 22.20
CA THR A 510 -48.64 -40.76 22.73
C THR A 510 -47.51 -40.30 21.80
N LEU A 511 -47.68 -40.37 20.47
CA LEU A 511 -46.69 -39.84 19.52
C LEU A 511 -46.54 -38.31 19.62
N ILE A 512 -47.66 -37.60 19.79
CA ILE A 512 -47.65 -36.14 19.99
C ILE A 512 -46.95 -35.79 21.32
N ASP A 513 -47.23 -36.54 22.38
CA ASP A 513 -46.69 -36.28 23.71
C ASP A 513 -45.19 -36.62 23.79
N ASN A 514 -44.75 -37.64 23.04
CA ASN A 514 -43.34 -38.05 22.96
C ASN A 514 -42.47 -37.14 22.08
N ALA A 515 -43.06 -36.28 21.25
CA ALA A 515 -42.32 -35.34 20.43
C ALA A 515 -41.57 -34.31 21.28
N ALA A 516 -40.23 -34.26 21.13
CA ALA A 516 -39.34 -33.53 22.03
C ALA A 516 -39.31 -32.02 21.79
N SER A 517 -39.87 -31.54 20.67
CA SER A 517 -39.96 -30.13 20.32
C SER A 517 -41.28 -29.82 19.62
N ASN A 518 -41.67 -28.55 19.57
CA ASN A 518 -42.86 -28.15 18.83
C ASN A 518 -42.75 -28.39 17.32
N TRP A 519 -41.54 -28.36 16.74
CA TRP A 519 -41.36 -28.78 15.34
C TRP A 519 -41.70 -30.26 15.17
N GLU A 520 -41.20 -31.12 16.08
CA GLU A 520 -41.52 -32.54 16.03
C GLU A 520 -43.03 -32.76 16.18
N LYS A 521 -43.66 -32.04 17.12
CA LYS A 521 -45.11 -32.05 17.31
C LYS A 521 -45.83 -31.62 16.04
N ASN A 522 -45.45 -30.51 15.42
CA ASN A 522 -46.06 -30.02 14.20
C ASN A 522 -45.97 -31.03 13.06
N ARG A 523 -44.84 -31.74 12.88
CA ARG A 523 -44.70 -32.75 11.82
C ARG A 523 -45.54 -33.99 12.08
N VAL A 524 -45.62 -34.43 13.34
CA VAL A 524 -46.52 -35.53 13.72
C VAL A 524 -47.98 -35.10 13.51
N MET A 525 -48.36 -33.93 14.02
CA MET A 525 -49.71 -33.37 13.90
C MET A 525 -50.12 -33.13 12.44
N GLU A 526 -49.22 -32.63 11.59
CA GLU A 526 -49.43 -32.44 10.15
C GLU A 526 -49.83 -33.78 9.50
N VAL A 527 -49.06 -34.85 9.74
CA VAL A 527 -49.34 -36.17 9.16
C VAL A 527 -50.63 -36.77 9.70
N ILE A 528 -50.93 -36.57 11.00
CA ILE A 528 -52.20 -36.99 11.62
C ILE A 528 -53.39 -36.25 10.98
N ALA A 529 -53.24 -34.95 10.72
CA ALA A 529 -54.29 -34.08 10.20
C ALA A 529 -54.54 -34.24 8.69
N ARG A 530 -53.71 -34.99 7.95
CA ARG A 530 -53.89 -35.20 6.51
C ARG A 530 -55.20 -35.94 6.19
N PRO A 531 -55.84 -35.64 5.04
CA PRO A 531 -57.03 -36.37 4.60
C PRO A 531 -56.79 -37.86 4.36
N GLN A 532 -55.57 -38.25 3.96
CA GLN A 532 -55.18 -39.64 3.82
C GLN A 532 -55.03 -40.29 5.20
N LYS A 533 -55.78 -41.38 5.44
CA LYS A 533 -55.70 -42.11 6.70
C LYS A 533 -54.47 -43.02 6.74
N TYR A 534 -53.40 -42.55 7.36
CA TYR A 534 -52.30 -43.40 7.83
C TYR A 534 -52.68 -44.07 9.17
N THR A 535 -52.19 -45.29 9.41
CA THR A 535 -52.34 -45.98 10.69
C THR A 535 -51.37 -45.41 11.73
N ALA A 536 -51.66 -45.59 13.03
CA ALA A 536 -50.75 -45.13 14.09
C ALA A 536 -49.33 -45.70 13.94
N ALA A 537 -49.20 -46.96 13.50
CA ALA A 537 -47.90 -47.59 13.23
C ALA A 537 -47.16 -46.96 12.03
N GLN A 538 -47.87 -46.54 10.98
CA GLN A 538 -47.25 -45.83 9.85
C GLN A 538 -46.75 -44.44 10.27
N ILE A 539 -47.52 -43.74 11.10
CA ILE A 539 -47.15 -42.42 11.62
C ILE A 539 -45.98 -42.54 12.62
N ASP A 540 -45.98 -43.54 13.50
CA ASP A 540 -44.86 -43.84 14.40
C ASP A 540 -43.57 -44.14 13.61
N ASN A 541 -43.66 -44.96 12.57
CA ASN A 541 -42.52 -45.23 11.69
C ASN A 541 -42.02 -43.93 11.02
N TYR A 542 -42.93 -43.11 10.47
CA TYR A 542 -42.57 -41.80 9.93
C TYR A 542 -41.92 -40.90 10.97
N TYR A 543 -42.46 -40.84 12.20
CA TYR A 543 -41.90 -40.06 13.29
C TYR A 543 -40.45 -40.49 13.57
N LYS A 544 -40.21 -41.77 13.82
CA LYS A 544 -38.87 -42.31 14.11
C LYS A 544 -37.89 -42.13 12.95
N THR A 545 -38.33 -42.32 11.70
CA THR A 545 -37.43 -42.31 10.54
C THR A 545 -37.24 -40.94 9.92
N HIS A 546 -38.14 -39.97 10.12
CA HIS A 546 -38.09 -38.68 9.43
C HIS A 546 -38.15 -37.46 10.36
N VAL A 547 -38.61 -37.62 11.61
CA VAL A 547 -38.89 -36.49 12.51
C VAL A 547 -37.98 -36.53 13.74
N GLN A 548 -38.05 -37.60 14.54
CA GLN A 548 -37.39 -37.71 15.84
C GLN A 548 -35.88 -37.43 15.75
N GLY A 549 -35.43 -36.39 16.45
CA GLY A 549 -34.03 -35.98 16.50
C GLY A 549 -33.45 -35.49 15.16
N LYS A 550 -34.26 -35.38 14.10
CA LYS A 550 -33.81 -34.94 12.77
C LYS A 550 -33.86 -33.43 12.58
N ASN A 551 -34.59 -32.72 13.41
CA ASN A 551 -34.50 -31.26 13.46
C ASN A 551 -33.50 -30.82 14.52
N ALA A 552 -32.22 -30.89 14.17
CA ALA A 552 -31.24 -30.10 14.88
C ALA A 552 -31.38 -28.66 14.39
N GLY A 553 -31.76 -27.74 15.28
CA GLY A 553 -31.69 -26.29 15.03
C GLY A 553 -30.37 -25.88 14.34
N GLY A 554 -30.42 -24.75 13.63
CA GLY A 554 -29.44 -24.34 12.63
C GLY A 554 -27.98 -24.69 12.93
N LYS A 555 -27.45 -25.72 12.26
CA LYS A 555 -26.01 -26.07 12.28
C LYS A 555 -25.11 -25.12 11.49
N ALA A 556 -25.60 -23.98 11.01
CA ALA A 556 -24.86 -23.09 10.12
C ALA A 556 -24.50 -21.77 10.80
N VAL A 557 -23.43 -21.78 11.60
CA VAL A 557 -22.75 -20.57 12.06
C VAL A 557 -21.43 -20.45 11.29
N HIS A 558 -21.46 -19.78 10.14
CA HIS A 558 -20.23 -19.35 9.47
C HIS A 558 -19.96 -17.89 9.81
N LYS A 559 -18.72 -17.57 10.20
CA LYS A 559 -18.29 -16.18 10.39
C LYS A 559 -18.29 -15.42 9.07
N ALA A 560 -18.51 -14.11 9.15
CA ALA A 560 -18.53 -13.20 8.01
C ALA A 560 -17.22 -13.13 7.20
N ASP A 561 -16.10 -13.58 7.75
CA ASP A 561 -14.76 -13.42 7.17
C ASP A 561 -14.15 -14.70 6.57
N GLN A 562 -14.82 -15.86 6.63
CA GLN A 562 -14.24 -17.13 6.17
C GLN A 562 -15.11 -17.86 5.14
N ASN A 563 -14.76 -17.73 3.85
CA ASN A 563 -15.18 -18.62 2.74
C ASN A 563 -16.70 -18.96 2.65
N SER A 564 -17.58 -18.01 2.96
CA SER A 564 -19.04 -18.18 2.91
C SER A 564 -19.61 -18.48 1.51
N ALA A 565 -18.84 -18.22 0.45
CA ALA A 565 -19.26 -18.43 -0.94
C ALA A 565 -19.64 -19.89 -1.27
N ASN A 566 -19.11 -20.87 -0.53
CA ASN A 566 -19.30 -22.30 -0.84
C ASN A 566 -20.39 -22.99 -0.01
N ASN A 567 -20.99 -22.30 0.97
CA ASN A 567 -22.06 -22.87 1.78
C ASN A 567 -23.04 -21.79 2.25
N PRO A 568 -23.95 -21.34 1.37
CA PRO A 568 -25.03 -20.44 1.76
C PRO A 568 -25.96 -21.23 2.66
N GLY A 569 -25.70 -21.21 3.97
CA GLY A 569 -26.59 -21.86 4.94
C GLY A 569 -28.04 -21.47 4.66
N LYS A 570 -28.99 -22.38 4.89
CA LYS A 570 -30.40 -22.00 4.84
C LYS A 570 -30.67 -21.09 6.04
N GLY A 571 -31.12 -19.86 5.78
CA GLY A 571 -31.54 -18.94 6.84
C GLY A 571 -32.66 -19.54 7.68
N ARG A 572 -32.74 -19.11 8.95
CA ARG A 572 -33.83 -19.44 9.88
C ARG A 572 -34.78 -18.26 9.98
N PHE A 573 -36.09 -18.52 9.98
CA PHE A 573 -37.09 -17.50 10.33
C PHE A 573 -36.98 -17.11 11.80
N ALA A 574 -37.16 -15.83 12.10
CA ALA A 574 -36.95 -15.26 13.43
C ALA A 574 -38.16 -15.42 14.37
N VAL A 575 -39.34 -15.80 13.87
CA VAL A 575 -40.59 -15.75 14.65
C VAL A 575 -40.49 -16.47 15.99
N ASP A 576 -39.86 -17.64 16.02
CA ASP A 576 -39.69 -18.38 17.27
C ASP A 576 -38.75 -17.66 18.24
N LEU A 577 -37.63 -17.14 17.75
CA LEU A 577 -36.72 -16.31 18.54
C LEU A 577 -37.39 -15.04 19.07
N LEU A 578 -38.20 -14.37 18.24
CA LEU A 578 -38.96 -13.19 18.62
C LEU A 578 -40.00 -13.53 19.70
N ASN A 579 -40.71 -14.65 19.55
CA ASN A 579 -41.75 -15.07 20.49
C ASN A 579 -41.18 -15.61 21.81
N ARG A 580 -39.93 -16.11 21.85
CA ARG A 580 -39.22 -16.36 23.11
C ARG A 580 -39.04 -15.09 23.95
N GLU A 581 -38.93 -13.95 23.29
CA GLU A 581 -38.84 -12.65 23.95
C GLU A 581 -40.21 -12.07 24.32
N GLN A 582 -41.34 -12.76 24.05
CA GLN A 582 -42.69 -12.28 24.36
C GLN A 582 -42.85 -11.87 25.83
N ALA A 583 -42.23 -12.59 26.76
CA ALA A 583 -42.28 -12.25 28.18
C ALA A 583 -41.65 -10.86 28.47
N SER A 584 -40.54 -10.52 27.82
CA SER A 584 -39.86 -9.24 27.98
C SER A 584 -40.56 -8.14 27.18
N THR A 585 -40.91 -8.40 25.92
CA THR A 585 -41.46 -7.41 24.99
C THR A 585 -42.96 -7.15 25.18
N GLY A 586 -43.73 -8.15 25.62
CA GLY A 586 -45.19 -8.11 25.62
C GLY A 586 -45.81 -8.18 24.21
N VAL A 587 -45.01 -8.59 23.22
CA VAL A 587 -45.41 -8.68 21.82
C VAL A 587 -45.22 -10.11 21.34
N ARG A 588 -46.23 -10.62 20.65
CA ARG A 588 -46.16 -11.86 19.88
C ARG A 588 -46.09 -11.51 18.39
N TYR A 589 -45.32 -12.27 17.63
CA TYR A 589 -45.10 -12.07 16.22
C TYR A 589 -45.72 -13.22 15.41
N VAL A 590 -46.33 -12.87 14.27
CA VAL A 590 -46.89 -13.81 13.30
C VAL A 590 -46.38 -13.46 11.92
N ASN A 591 -45.68 -14.40 11.26
CA ASN A 591 -45.20 -14.18 9.91
C ASN A 591 -46.37 -14.01 8.92
N LYS A 592 -46.23 -13.03 8.00
CA LYS A 592 -47.17 -12.71 6.94
C LYS A 592 -46.44 -12.57 5.62
N SER A 593 -46.84 -13.36 4.63
CA SER A 593 -46.32 -13.24 3.28
C SER A 593 -46.79 -11.97 2.58
N THR A 594 -45.94 -11.43 1.72
CA THR A 594 -46.19 -10.23 0.93
C THR A 594 -45.83 -10.47 -0.53
N ASP A 595 -46.72 -10.07 -1.43
CA ASP A 595 -46.53 -10.11 -2.88
C ASP A 595 -47.15 -8.85 -3.52
N SER A 596 -47.12 -8.75 -4.85
CA SER A 596 -47.68 -7.61 -5.58
C SER A 596 -49.18 -7.37 -5.36
N THR A 597 -49.94 -8.36 -4.88
CA THR A 597 -51.40 -8.26 -4.68
C THR A 597 -51.78 -7.73 -3.30
N ASN A 598 -50.91 -7.87 -2.29
CA ASN A 598 -51.20 -7.50 -0.90
C ASN A 598 -50.17 -6.54 -0.28
N ARG A 599 -49.15 -6.09 -1.03
CA ARG A 599 -48.07 -5.23 -0.52
C ARG A 599 -48.56 -3.94 0.10
N ASP A 600 -49.55 -3.29 -0.48
CA ASP A 600 -50.08 -2.04 0.06
C ASP A 600 -50.66 -2.25 1.47
N ALA A 601 -51.45 -3.31 1.64
CA ALA A 601 -52.01 -3.69 2.93
C ALA A 601 -50.91 -4.10 3.94
N ALA A 602 -49.86 -4.78 3.49
CA ALA A 602 -48.71 -5.11 4.34
C ALA A 602 -47.99 -3.85 4.83
N VAL A 603 -47.77 -2.84 3.96
CA VAL A 603 -47.15 -1.57 4.33
C VAL A 603 -48.03 -0.77 5.32
N ASP A 604 -49.35 -0.81 5.13
CA ASP A 604 -50.30 -0.16 6.06
C ASP A 604 -50.33 -0.87 7.43
N ASP A 605 -50.25 -2.21 7.45
CA ASP A 605 -50.10 -3.00 8.67
C ASP A 605 -48.80 -2.66 9.42
N VAL A 606 -47.67 -2.56 8.69
CA VAL A 606 -46.38 -2.14 9.25
C VAL A 606 -46.48 -0.74 9.85
N ALA A 607 -47.05 0.23 9.13
CA ALA A 607 -47.23 1.60 9.64
C ALA A 607 -48.05 1.63 10.92
N THR A 608 -49.18 0.92 10.95
CA THR A 608 -50.08 0.84 12.10
C THR A 608 -49.36 0.29 13.34
N ALA A 609 -48.56 -0.77 13.18
CA ALA A 609 -47.77 -1.32 14.28
C ALA A 609 -46.70 -0.33 14.79
N LEU A 610 -46.01 0.37 13.88
CA LEU A 610 -44.97 1.34 14.24
C LEU A 610 -45.54 2.58 14.94
N GLU A 611 -46.72 3.06 14.52
CA GLU A 611 -47.47 4.13 15.19
C GLU A 611 -47.86 3.73 16.63
N GLN A 612 -48.10 2.43 16.85
CA GLN A 612 -48.30 1.84 18.18
C GLN A 612 -46.99 1.57 18.93
N GLY A 613 -45.83 2.01 18.42
CA GLY A 613 -44.52 1.81 19.05
C GLY A 613 -44.01 0.36 19.02
N LYS A 614 -44.58 -0.51 18.19
CA LYS A 614 -44.16 -1.91 18.02
C LYS A 614 -43.22 -2.01 16.81
N ALA A 615 -41.97 -2.38 17.04
CA ALA A 615 -41.02 -2.62 15.96
C ALA A 615 -41.44 -3.85 15.13
N VAL A 616 -41.26 -3.77 13.81
CA VAL A 616 -41.74 -4.77 12.85
C VAL A 616 -40.57 -5.36 12.07
N PRO A 617 -40.22 -6.63 12.30
CA PRO A 617 -39.27 -7.34 11.46
C PRO A 617 -39.81 -7.49 10.04
N LEU A 618 -38.99 -7.13 9.05
CA LEU A 618 -39.28 -7.28 7.63
C LEU A 618 -38.33 -8.32 7.05
N ILE A 619 -38.84 -9.15 6.15
CA ILE A 619 -38.06 -10.13 5.40
C ILE A 619 -38.02 -9.68 3.95
N VAL A 620 -36.81 -9.42 3.48
CA VAL A 620 -36.54 -8.75 2.21
C VAL A 620 -35.74 -9.62 1.25
N GLY A 621 -35.85 -9.32 -0.05
CA GLY A 621 -35.15 -10.02 -1.13
C GLY A 621 -34.94 -9.13 -2.36
N GLN A 622 -34.42 -9.70 -3.45
CA GLN A 622 -34.30 -9.07 -4.78
C GLN A 622 -35.53 -9.34 -5.66
N GLN A 623 -36.22 -10.46 -5.42
CA GLN A 623 -37.36 -10.93 -6.19
C GLN A 623 -38.55 -11.26 -5.30
N ASP A 624 -39.77 -11.26 -5.86
CA ASP A 624 -40.98 -11.58 -5.09
C ASP A 624 -40.91 -13.05 -4.60
N GLY A 625 -41.17 -13.26 -3.31
CA GLY A 625 -41.07 -14.57 -2.64
C GLY A 625 -39.66 -14.95 -2.14
N GLU A 626 -38.64 -14.14 -2.44
CA GLU A 626 -37.28 -14.38 -1.96
C GLU A 626 -37.11 -13.92 -0.49
N THR A 627 -36.79 -14.83 0.42
CA THR A 627 -36.65 -14.55 1.86
C THR A 627 -35.19 -14.54 2.29
N ALA A 628 -34.44 -13.55 1.80
CA ALA A 628 -32.98 -13.57 1.91
C ALA A 628 -32.42 -12.89 3.16
N HIS A 629 -33.10 -11.86 3.67
CA HIS A 629 -32.54 -11.03 4.74
C HIS A 629 -33.60 -10.47 5.68
N TYR A 630 -33.26 -10.39 6.96
CA TYR A 630 -34.07 -9.75 7.99
C TYR A 630 -33.60 -8.32 8.23
N VAL A 631 -34.54 -7.38 8.26
CA VAL A 631 -34.34 -6.00 8.70
C VAL A 631 -35.42 -5.61 9.72
N LEU A 632 -35.25 -4.51 10.44
CA LEU A 632 -36.19 -4.09 11.47
C LEU A 632 -36.72 -2.69 11.17
N ALA A 633 -38.01 -2.56 10.87
CA ALA A 633 -38.67 -1.26 10.91
C ALA A 633 -38.91 -0.85 12.38
N VAL A 634 -38.47 0.34 12.78
CA VAL A 634 -38.47 0.77 14.19
C VAL A 634 -39.30 2.01 14.49
N SER A 635 -39.57 2.83 13.48
CA SER A 635 -40.50 3.95 13.60
C SER A 635 -41.06 4.34 12.25
N VAL A 636 -42.16 5.10 12.28
CA VAL A 636 -42.75 5.73 11.11
C VAL A 636 -43.05 7.20 11.40
N HIS A 637 -42.68 8.07 10.48
CA HIS A 637 -43.12 9.46 10.47
C HIS A 637 -44.45 9.57 9.70
N PRO A 638 -45.52 10.15 10.28
CA PRO A 638 -46.88 10.12 9.72
C PRO A 638 -47.11 11.12 8.58
N GLY A 639 -46.22 12.12 8.41
CA GLY A 639 -46.35 13.15 7.36
C GLY A 639 -46.51 12.56 5.95
N PRO A 640 -47.08 13.29 4.97
CA PRO A 640 -47.21 12.80 3.61
C PRO A 640 -45.91 13.00 2.79
N PRO A 641 -45.32 11.94 2.19
CA PRO A 641 -45.66 10.52 2.35
C PRO A 641 -45.11 9.95 3.67
N LYS A 642 -45.77 8.91 4.21
CA LYS A 642 -45.28 8.25 5.44
C LYS A 642 -43.83 7.81 5.23
N THR A 643 -43.02 7.90 6.28
CA THR A 643 -41.58 7.58 6.20
C THR A 643 -41.21 6.55 7.25
N PHE A 644 -40.76 5.38 6.80
CA PHE A 644 -40.36 4.25 7.61
C PHE A 644 -38.87 4.32 7.90
N PHE A 645 -38.48 4.10 9.15
CA PHE A 645 -37.09 3.98 9.56
C PHE A 645 -36.75 2.51 9.75
N ILE A 646 -35.87 2.01 8.89
CA ILE A 646 -35.57 0.59 8.75
C ILE A 646 -34.10 0.38 9.06
N HIS A 647 -33.83 -0.36 10.12
CA HIS A 647 -32.51 -0.80 10.50
C HIS A 647 -32.13 -2.05 9.72
N ASP A 648 -31.00 -1.99 9.02
CA ASP A 648 -30.40 -3.09 8.28
C ASP A 648 -29.22 -3.71 9.07
N PRO A 649 -29.40 -4.89 9.69
CA PRO A 649 -28.38 -5.54 10.50
C PRO A 649 -27.11 -5.92 9.72
N ALA A 650 -27.19 -6.15 8.41
CA ALA A 650 -26.00 -6.53 7.64
C ALA A 650 -24.99 -5.36 7.56
N SER A 651 -25.51 -4.15 7.42
CA SER A 651 -24.69 -2.93 7.35
C SER A 651 -24.58 -2.19 8.68
N GLY A 652 -25.39 -2.55 9.68
CA GLY A 652 -25.50 -1.78 10.93
C GLY A 652 -26.06 -0.38 10.71
N THR A 653 -26.77 -0.12 9.61
CA THR A 653 -27.22 1.23 9.22
C THR A 653 -28.74 1.30 9.24
N THR A 654 -29.28 2.42 9.69
CA THR A 654 -30.72 2.71 9.65
C THR A 654 -31.01 3.75 8.59
N VAL A 655 -31.99 3.42 7.73
CA VAL A 655 -32.34 4.20 6.56
C VAL A 655 -33.80 4.64 6.60
N ALA A 656 -34.10 5.76 5.96
CA ALA A 656 -35.46 6.28 5.85
C ALA A 656 -36.06 5.91 4.48
N ARG A 657 -37.24 5.30 4.45
CA ARG A 657 -37.93 4.91 3.21
C ARG A 657 -39.36 5.42 3.19
N THR A 658 -39.78 6.00 2.08
CA THR A 658 -41.15 6.48 1.92
C THR A 658 -42.12 5.31 1.76
N GLU A 659 -43.39 5.57 2.03
CA GLU A 659 -44.48 4.65 1.76
C GLU A 659 -44.49 4.15 0.31
N ALA A 660 -44.28 5.05 -0.65
CA ALA A 660 -44.18 4.69 -2.06
C ALA A 660 -42.97 3.77 -2.32
N GLN A 661 -41.83 3.99 -1.67
CA GLN A 661 -40.67 3.11 -1.81
C GLN A 661 -40.94 1.71 -1.23
N MET A 662 -41.62 1.63 -0.09
CA MET A 662 -42.05 0.36 0.50
C MET A 662 -43.02 -0.40 -0.43
N LYS A 663 -44.03 0.30 -0.97
CA LYS A 663 -45.08 -0.27 -1.85
C LYS A 663 -44.53 -0.68 -3.22
N ASN A 664 -43.53 0.03 -3.74
CA ASN A 664 -42.98 -0.19 -5.08
C ASN A 664 -41.70 -1.05 -5.14
N ASN A 665 -41.34 -1.78 -4.07
CA ASN A 665 -40.10 -2.58 -4.03
C ASN A 665 -38.83 -1.76 -4.30
N GLN A 666 -38.75 -0.58 -3.70
CA GLN A 666 -37.62 0.34 -3.81
C GLN A 666 -36.98 0.57 -2.43
N LEU A 667 -36.85 -0.49 -1.63
CA LEU A 667 -36.23 -0.39 -0.31
C LEU A 667 -34.74 -0.01 -0.40
N ASP A 668 -34.02 -0.37 -1.47
CA ASP A 668 -32.58 -0.11 -1.69
C ASP A 668 -31.79 0.01 -0.38
N LEU A 669 -31.82 -1.07 0.39
CA LEU A 669 -31.15 -1.16 1.68
C LEU A 669 -29.63 -1.17 1.44
N PRO A 670 -28.81 -0.74 2.41
CA PRO A 670 -27.36 -0.76 2.27
C PRO A 670 -26.80 -2.17 2.00
N SER A 671 -27.45 -3.21 2.51
CA SER A 671 -27.20 -4.63 2.19
C SER A 671 -27.54 -5.05 0.75
N GLY A 672 -28.10 -4.15 -0.06
CA GLY A 672 -28.47 -4.37 -1.46
C GLY A 672 -29.91 -4.86 -1.69
N TRP A 673 -30.66 -5.22 -0.65
CA TRP A 673 -32.03 -5.75 -0.79
C TRP A 673 -33.06 -4.65 -1.05
N ASN A 674 -34.03 -4.90 -1.92
CA ASN A 674 -34.95 -3.86 -2.40
C ASN A 674 -36.45 -4.21 -2.27
N ARG A 675 -36.82 -5.48 -2.02
CA ARG A 675 -38.24 -5.90 -1.99
C ARG A 675 -38.70 -6.31 -0.61
N LEU A 676 -39.92 -5.94 -0.24
CA LEU A 676 -40.63 -6.49 0.91
C LEU A 676 -41.36 -7.76 0.49
N ASN A 677 -40.97 -8.90 1.07
CA ASN A 677 -41.49 -10.22 0.72
C ASN A 677 -42.29 -10.87 1.85
N GLN A 678 -41.94 -10.59 3.10
CA GLN A 678 -42.74 -10.97 4.25
C GLN A 678 -42.50 -9.97 5.38
N TYR A 679 -43.33 -10.01 6.41
CA TYR A 679 -43.09 -9.29 7.66
C TYR A 679 -43.63 -10.10 8.84
N ASP A 680 -43.03 -9.92 10.00
CA ASP A 680 -43.50 -10.54 11.23
C ASP A 680 -44.43 -9.54 11.94
N LYS A 681 -45.74 -9.76 11.80
CA LYS A 681 -46.79 -8.88 12.32
C LYS A 681 -46.82 -8.95 13.86
N PRO A 682 -46.59 -7.83 14.58
CA PRO A 682 -46.72 -7.82 16.03
C PRO A 682 -48.18 -7.77 16.47
N THR A 683 -48.53 -8.57 17.46
CA THR A 683 -49.80 -8.58 18.19
C THR A 683 -49.51 -8.48 19.68
N ASP A 684 -50.43 -7.94 20.46
CA ASP A 684 -50.28 -7.94 21.92
C ASP A 684 -50.33 -9.37 22.45
N ALA A 685 -49.47 -9.64 23.45
CA ALA A 685 -49.25 -10.94 24.09
C ALA A 685 -50.37 -11.38 25.03
#